data_AF-A0A940ERR6-F1
#
_entry.id   AF-A0A940ERR6-F1
#
_cell.length_a   1.000
_cell.length_b   1.000
_cell.length_c   1.000
_cell.angle_alpha   90.00
_cell.angle_beta   90.00
_cell.angle_gamma   90.00
#
_symmetry.space_group_name_H-M   'P 1'
#
loop_
_entity.id
_entity.type
_entity.pdbx_description
1 polymer ?
#
loop_
_entity_poly.entity_id
_entity_poly.type
_entity_poly.pdbx_seq_one_letter_code
_entity_poly.pdbx_strand_id
1 'polypeptide(L)'
;MGKTTLPGITLPRGADASQRSIVDILQKLSGQSGSGLDRAVLIRDLVDAKGINLSRNRGVLEFEFDNSGDYSLPSAPTGVEVLPTFNTVFLRWNEPDPDDRWYALTEIFRLRVHLEDDGTPYVESGDGAHVAPAFSMAVRVLTVQGNLITDYVDSGQSFVYWIRHVNKAGVSGPIHDTNGSLATTYRTPLEVLEEYSADIYQGENYQWLRSELREVENVHRIYHGADVLGDSPLLSLIEGTDDLMELLAQQQLMNALDSYHQQEAIKVKFDKNYAKLSGGVHAAVNADQAYVNRIEVLESHWEDNGLAENTIDAKIDAYNLALTSPSGALATSINNIRVNFNSNSSTIQEFAEAVASADRTINSSIRTLNSTLSDTSSALQTFQQTQTEENRARSTEITNLSSVVGDYGANLQTLTQTVATNEGEYNAQWGIKTNVNDLRGGVGFYNDGTATSFLVDSQAFAVTGGNGSPVFPFVIKDGKTVIKEALIDTAAIYTLIAANIVAEKIAASIRIESPVINGGSITGTSLNINDRTKISSTGLLETLNARIHGVIRATSGELDNVVINENCDIKGTLSVRNVDGDVVDRTVVVVPKDHDVGPSQRYVLIEGEIKPGVLGSIENRILVVSGISLDHQGGGGSSSNFDVYLYLNGSQRQHFHSHNVEEEGSVTPQLGCLVPVSNQVQTFKVVLVPQVNDWVRVQQSAIVADVFKRGSTFDKVQGLYLESAGDSGAVKALE
;
A
#
# COMPACT_ATOMS: atom_id res chain seq x y z
N MET A 1 27.52 5.03 30.43
CA MET A 1 26.71 4.15 31.30
C MET A 1 25.54 3.59 30.49
N GLY A 2 25.62 2.34 30.07
CA GLY A 2 24.46 1.60 29.57
C GLY A 2 23.74 0.92 30.73
N LYS A 3 22.44 1.19 30.89
CA LYS A 3 21.45 0.38 31.63
C LYS A 3 20.06 0.75 31.11
N THR A 4 19.70 0.26 29.94
CA THR A 4 18.33 0.32 29.37
C THR A 4 17.58 -1.01 29.54
N THR A 5 17.81 -1.73 30.64
CA THR A 5 17.10 -2.99 30.93
C THR A 5 16.89 -3.19 32.43
N LEU A 6 16.19 -2.26 33.08
CA LEU A 6 15.47 -2.56 34.32
C LEU A 6 14.00 -2.74 33.95
N PRO A 7 13.31 -3.82 34.37
CA PRO A 7 11.90 -4.00 34.06
C PRO A 7 11.10 -2.82 34.62
N GLY A 8 10.28 -2.19 33.77
CA GLY A 8 9.51 -1.01 34.15
C GLY A 8 8.60 -1.28 35.35
N ILE A 9 8.46 -0.30 36.23
CA ILE A 9 7.63 -0.40 37.44
C ILE A 9 6.19 -0.74 37.02
N THR A 10 5.72 -1.96 37.36
CA THR A 10 4.43 -2.48 36.94
C THR A 10 3.30 -1.95 37.83
N LEU A 11 2.25 -1.43 37.20
CA LEU A 11 1.04 -0.98 37.90
C LEU A 11 0.10 -2.16 38.19
N PRO A 12 -0.49 -2.27 39.39
CA PRO A 12 -1.54 -3.25 39.67
C PRO A 12 -2.78 -3.05 38.80
N ARG A 13 -3.44 -4.13 38.39
CA ARG A 13 -4.70 -4.05 37.63
C ARG A 13 -5.76 -3.31 38.47
N GLY A 14 -6.14 -2.12 38.02
CA GLY A 14 -7.09 -1.23 38.70
C GLY A 14 -6.53 0.14 39.07
N ALA A 15 -5.27 0.44 38.77
CA ALA A 15 -4.67 1.73 39.10
C ALA A 15 -5.41 2.92 38.45
N ASP A 16 -5.70 3.93 39.28
CA ASP A 16 -6.38 5.16 38.91
C ASP A 16 -5.46 6.14 38.15
N ALA A 17 -6.03 7.24 37.64
CA ALA A 17 -5.29 8.21 36.81
C ALA A 17 -4.15 8.93 37.56
N SER A 18 -4.29 9.11 38.88
CA SER A 18 -3.26 9.73 39.74
C SER A 18 -2.07 8.79 39.93
N GLN A 19 -2.34 7.50 40.17
CA GLN A 19 -1.28 6.49 40.32
C GLN A 19 -0.50 6.29 39.02
N ARG A 20 -1.18 6.34 37.86
CA ARG A 20 -0.52 6.24 36.55
C ARG A 20 0.40 7.43 36.27
N SER A 21 -0.03 8.65 36.59
CA SER A 21 0.78 9.85 36.39
C SER A 21 1.99 9.90 37.33
N ILE A 22 1.84 9.44 38.58
CA ILE A 22 2.98 9.30 39.50
C ILE A 22 3.98 8.27 38.99
N VAL A 23 3.52 7.11 38.49
CA VAL A 23 4.44 6.10 37.94
C VAL A 23 5.13 6.58 36.66
N ASP A 24 4.43 7.31 35.78
CA ASP A 24 5.06 7.92 34.60
C ASP A 24 6.13 8.95 34.98
N ILE A 25 5.85 9.81 35.98
CA ILE A 25 6.84 10.77 36.50
C ILE A 25 8.04 10.04 37.12
N LEU A 26 7.82 8.99 37.92
CA LEU A 26 8.90 8.21 38.53
C LEU A 26 9.74 7.44 37.49
N GLN A 27 9.11 6.92 36.44
CA GLN A 27 9.82 6.26 35.34
C GLN A 27 10.66 7.27 34.53
N LYS A 28 10.17 8.49 34.31
CA LYS A 28 10.95 9.58 33.69
C LYS A 28 12.13 10.01 34.58
N LEU A 29 11.87 10.27 35.87
CA LEU A 29 12.90 10.68 36.83
C LEU A 29 13.94 9.58 37.10
N SER A 30 13.63 8.30 36.88
CA SER A 30 14.61 7.21 36.94
C SER A 30 15.25 6.89 35.59
N GLY A 31 14.86 7.60 34.52
CA GLY A 31 15.33 7.41 33.15
C GLY A 31 14.96 6.06 32.53
N GLN A 32 13.83 5.48 32.95
CA GLN A 32 13.25 4.25 32.40
C GLN A 32 12.27 4.54 31.24
N SER A 33 11.75 5.77 31.13
CA SER A 33 10.95 6.26 29.99
C SER A 33 11.31 7.72 29.66
N GLY A 34 11.12 8.15 28.41
CA GLY A 34 11.52 9.50 27.93
C GLY A 34 12.96 9.57 27.38
N SER A 35 13.51 10.78 27.23
CA SER A 35 14.79 11.03 26.53
C SER A 35 16.05 10.56 27.28
N GLY A 36 15.92 9.97 28.47
CA GLY A 36 17.03 9.57 29.33
C GLY A 36 17.79 10.75 29.97
N LEU A 37 17.76 11.94 29.35
CA LEU A 37 18.33 13.19 29.85
C LEU A 37 17.50 13.82 30.99
N ASP A 38 16.22 13.46 31.09
CA ASP A 38 15.29 14.00 32.10
C ASP A 38 15.34 13.25 33.45
N ARG A 39 16.36 12.42 33.66
CA ARG A 39 16.56 11.65 34.90
C ARG A 39 16.94 12.57 36.07
N ALA A 40 16.38 12.32 37.25
CA ALA A 40 16.80 12.96 38.48
C ALA A 40 18.22 12.54 38.87
N VAL A 41 19.07 13.52 39.16
CA VAL A 41 20.46 13.34 39.63
C VAL A 41 20.48 13.52 41.15
N LEU A 42 21.08 12.59 41.90
CA LEU A 42 21.28 12.75 43.34
C LEU A 42 22.52 13.62 43.61
N ILE A 43 22.53 14.36 44.72
CA ILE A 43 23.70 15.15 45.14
C ILE A 43 24.97 14.29 45.24
N ARG A 44 24.84 13.00 45.61
CA ARG A 44 25.97 12.06 45.62
C ARG A 44 26.49 11.74 44.22
N ASP A 45 25.61 11.67 43.22
CA ASP A 45 26.01 11.46 41.82
C ASP A 45 26.81 12.67 41.28
N LEU A 46 26.49 13.89 41.73
CA LEU A 46 27.25 15.11 41.42
C LEU A 46 28.63 15.17 42.08
N VAL A 47 28.77 14.61 43.28
CA VAL A 47 30.07 14.50 43.98
C VAL A 47 30.95 13.44 43.30
N ASP A 48 30.39 12.29 42.91
CA ASP A 48 31.13 11.22 42.22
C ASP A 48 31.57 11.63 40.80
N ALA A 49 30.81 12.51 40.14
CA ALA A 49 31.19 13.14 38.87
C ALA A 49 32.31 14.21 39.01
N LYS A 50 32.88 14.39 40.22
CA LYS A 50 33.99 15.29 40.57
C LYS A 50 33.77 16.79 40.24
N GLY A 51 32.53 17.23 40.06
CA GLY A 51 32.20 18.62 39.75
C GLY A 51 31.90 19.51 40.96
N ILE A 52 31.65 18.94 42.14
CA ILE A 52 31.28 19.67 43.36
C ILE A 52 31.85 18.98 44.60
N ASN A 53 32.50 19.73 45.48
CA ASN A 53 32.89 19.24 46.80
C ASN A 53 31.78 19.56 47.82
N LEU A 54 31.37 18.56 48.59
CA LEU A 54 30.42 18.75 49.69
C LEU A 54 31.18 18.90 51.01
N SER A 55 31.09 20.09 51.62
CA SER A 55 31.57 20.30 52.98
C SER A 55 30.41 20.67 53.91
N ARG A 56 30.54 20.33 55.20
CA ARG A 56 29.52 20.62 56.20
C ARG A 56 30.14 21.55 57.24
N ASN A 57 29.86 22.84 57.12
CA ASN A 57 30.33 23.85 58.06
C ASN A 57 29.17 24.35 58.92
N ARG A 58 29.27 24.18 60.25
CA ARG A 58 28.28 24.62 61.25
C ARG A 58 26.82 24.29 60.91
N GLY A 59 26.57 23.07 60.43
CA GLY A 59 25.21 22.55 60.23
C GLY A 59 24.52 23.00 58.93
N VAL A 60 25.18 23.82 58.11
CA VAL A 60 24.75 24.14 56.74
C VAL A 60 25.55 23.27 55.77
N LEU A 61 24.89 22.73 54.74
CA LEU A 61 25.56 22.07 53.63
C LEU A 61 26.08 23.15 52.69
N GLU A 62 27.40 23.23 52.54
CA GLU A 62 28.07 24.22 51.70
C GLU A 62 28.60 23.50 50.45
N PHE A 63 28.24 24.02 49.28
CA PHE A 63 28.66 23.49 47.99
C PHE A 63 29.85 24.31 47.52
N GLU A 64 31.04 23.72 47.54
CA GLU A 64 32.25 24.37 47.07
C GLU A 64 32.50 23.90 45.63
N PHE A 65 32.32 24.82 44.67
CA PHE A 65 32.65 24.60 43.27
C PHE A 65 34.15 24.80 43.11
N ASP A 66 34.85 23.81 42.55
CA ASP A 66 36.25 23.96 42.20
C ASP A 66 36.38 24.98 41.05
N ASN A 67 36.61 26.25 41.40
CA ASN A 67 36.82 27.34 40.45
C ASN A 67 38.29 27.44 39.99
N SER A 68 39.10 26.39 40.15
CA SER A 68 40.48 26.33 39.61
C SER A 68 40.54 25.74 38.19
N GLY A 69 39.47 25.92 37.40
CA GLY A 69 39.45 25.52 35.99
C GLY A 69 40.35 26.42 35.16
N ASP A 70 41.35 25.85 34.50
CA ASP A 70 41.93 26.50 33.33
C ASP A 70 40.84 26.59 32.25
N TYR A 71 40.57 27.79 31.74
CA TYR A 71 39.54 28.05 30.72
C TYR A 71 40.18 28.46 29.40
N SER A 72 41.43 28.08 29.19
CA SER A 72 42.13 28.25 27.92
C SER A 72 41.33 27.67 26.75
N LEU A 73 41.58 28.23 25.56
CA LEU A 73 40.87 27.86 24.34
C LEU A 73 41.19 26.40 23.98
N PRO A 74 40.18 25.57 23.71
CA PRO A 74 40.43 24.18 23.30
C PRO A 74 41.26 24.10 22.04
N SER A 75 42.27 23.23 22.04
CA SER A 75 42.97 22.83 20.82
C SER A 75 42.13 21.84 19.99
N ALA A 76 42.45 21.70 18.70
CA ALA A 76 41.79 20.72 17.84
C ALA A 76 42.23 19.29 18.22
N PRO A 77 41.33 18.29 18.15
CA PRO A 77 41.72 16.89 18.37
C PRO A 77 42.79 16.43 17.39
N THR A 78 43.79 15.68 17.88
CA THR A 78 44.90 15.15 17.07
C THR A 78 44.92 13.62 17.09
N GLY A 79 45.55 13.01 16.09
CA GLY A 79 45.65 11.55 15.98
C GLY A 79 44.30 10.86 15.80
N VAL A 80 43.35 11.51 15.12
CA VAL A 80 42.00 10.99 14.91
C VAL A 80 42.03 9.82 13.94
N GLU A 81 41.60 8.66 14.40
CA GLU A 81 41.45 7.46 13.59
C GLU A 81 40.00 6.98 13.63
N VAL A 82 39.46 6.68 12.45
CA VAL A 82 38.10 6.16 12.26
C VAL A 82 38.22 4.78 11.62
N LEU A 83 37.91 3.74 12.40
CA LEU A 83 38.11 2.33 12.04
C LEU A 83 36.75 1.63 11.90
N PRO A 84 36.25 1.43 10.67
CA PRO A 84 35.00 0.72 10.44
C PRO A 84 35.16 -0.81 10.62
N THR A 85 34.07 -1.44 11.05
CA THR A 85 33.89 -2.90 11.06
C THR A 85 32.62 -3.25 10.25
N PHE A 86 31.94 -4.37 10.54
CA PHE A 86 30.68 -4.72 9.86
C PHE A 86 29.52 -3.80 10.28
N ASN A 87 29.30 -3.55 11.56
CA ASN A 87 28.15 -2.78 12.06
C ASN A 87 28.51 -1.75 13.15
N THR A 88 29.81 -1.47 13.28
CA THR A 88 30.30 -0.45 14.21
C THR A 88 31.46 0.31 13.60
N VAL A 89 31.61 1.57 14.01
CA VAL A 89 32.77 2.40 13.71
C VAL A 89 33.45 2.77 15.02
N PHE A 90 34.72 2.41 15.16
CA PHE A 90 35.54 2.80 16.30
C PHE A 90 36.22 4.13 15.98
N LEU A 91 36.07 5.11 16.86
CA LEU A 91 36.77 6.39 16.76
C LEU A 91 37.69 6.54 17.96
N ARG A 92 38.96 6.82 17.69
CA ARG A 92 39.95 7.15 18.72
C ARG A 92 40.74 8.40 18.36
N TRP A 93 41.20 9.12 19.37
CA TRP A 93 42.07 10.28 19.22
C TRP A 93 43.07 10.34 20.38
N ASN A 94 44.08 11.21 20.24
CA ASN A 94 45.02 11.46 21.32
C ASN A 94 44.32 12.19 22.47
N GLU A 95 44.57 11.75 23.71
CA GLU A 95 44.09 12.49 24.87
C GLU A 95 44.79 13.88 24.92
N PRO A 96 44.06 14.97 25.24
CA PRO A 96 44.68 16.27 25.49
C PRO A 96 45.75 16.17 26.58
N ASP A 97 46.75 17.05 26.53
CA ASP A 97 47.87 17.03 27.49
C ASP A 97 47.33 17.04 28.94
N PRO A 98 47.75 16.11 29.81
CA PRO A 98 47.30 16.07 31.20
C PRO A 98 47.57 17.37 31.99
N ASP A 99 48.58 18.15 31.58
CA ASP A 99 48.91 19.43 32.21
C ASP A 99 47.91 20.54 31.84
N ASP A 100 47.18 20.36 30.74
CA ASP A 100 46.17 21.26 30.20
C ASP A 100 44.79 20.96 30.81
N ARG A 101 44.50 21.59 31.95
CA ARG A 101 43.27 21.33 32.74
C ARG A 101 41.98 21.89 32.12
N TRP A 102 42.01 22.39 30.89
CA TRP A 102 40.87 22.99 30.21
C TRP A 102 39.89 21.98 29.64
N TYR A 103 40.34 20.78 29.29
CA TYR A 103 39.51 19.76 28.64
C TYR A 103 38.31 19.35 29.51
N ALA A 104 37.12 19.34 28.92
CA ALA A 104 35.90 18.86 29.57
C ALA A 104 35.30 17.65 28.87
N LEU A 105 35.18 17.70 27.54
CA LEU A 105 34.60 16.64 26.72
C LEU A 105 34.95 16.82 25.24
N THR A 106 34.67 15.79 24.44
CA THR A 106 34.72 15.81 22.99
C THR A 106 33.33 15.56 22.41
N GLU A 107 32.93 16.38 21.44
CA GLU A 107 31.71 16.20 20.67
C GLU A 107 32.01 15.46 19.36
N ILE A 108 31.16 14.50 18.99
CA ILE A 108 31.29 13.68 17.79
C ILE A 108 30.09 13.92 16.89
N PHE A 109 30.37 14.19 15.62
CA PHE A 109 29.40 14.47 14.58
C PHE A 109 29.55 13.46 13.45
N ARG A 110 28.43 13.05 12.86
CA ARG A 110 28.37 12.07 11.79
C ARG A 110 27.44 12.56 10.67
N LEU A 111 27.84 12.27 9.44
CA LEU A 111 27.02 12.42 8.24
C LEU A 111 27.06 11.12 7.43
N ARG A 112 25.90 10.60 7.02
CA ARG A 112 25.85 9.47 6.07
C ARG A 112 26.10 10.01 4.67
N VAL A 113 26.92 9.29 3.89
CA VAL A 113 27.33 9.68 2.54
C VAL A 113 27.24 8.48 1.61
N HIS A 114 27.10 8.75 0.31
CA HIS A 114 27.33 7.79 -0.77
C HIS A 114 28.76 7.99 -1.31
N LEU A 115 29.26 7.04 -2.09
CA LEU A 115 30.58 7.11 -2.72
C LEU A 115 30.43 7.08 -4.24
N GLU A 116 31.18 7.93 -4.93
CA GLU A 116 31.41 7.85 -6.37
C GLU A 116 32.29 6.63 -6.71
N ASP A 117 32.36 6.28 -7.99
CA ASP A 117 33.24 5.20 -8.50
C ASP A 117 34.72 5.41 -8.14
N ASP A 118 35.15 6.65 -7.93
CA ASP A 118 36.52 7.02 -7.52
C ASP A 118 36.74 7.03 -6.00
N GLY A 119 35.70 6.72 -5.21
CA GLY A 119 35.73 6.71 -3.75
C GLY A 119 35.45 8.07 -3.09
N THR A 120 35.12 9.11 -3.86
CA THR A 120 34.78 10.44 -3.32
C THR A 120 33.41 10.41 -2.63
N PRO A 121 33.31 10.90 -1.38
CA PRO A 121 32.03 10.91 -0.67
C PRO A 121 31.15 12.08 -1.13
N TYR A 122 29.85 11.82 -1.27
CA TYR A 122 28.83 12.82 -1.57
C TYR A 122 27.54 12.57 -0.80
N VAL A 123 26.71 13.60 -0.69
CA VAL A 123 25.32 13.50 -0.21
C VAL A 123 24.42 13.86 -1.38
N GLU A 124 23.40 13.04 -1.65
CA GLU A 124 22.35 13.40 -2.62
C GLU A 124 21.48 14.49 -2.02
N SER A 125 21.41 15.64 -2.67
CA SER A 125 20.39 16.64 -2.36
C SER A 125 19.02 16.18 -2.87
N GLY A 126 17.94 16.78 -2.35
CA GLY A 126 16.56 16.38 -2.69
C GLY A 126 16.18 16.55 -4.17
N ASP A 127 17.04 17.15 -4.99
CA ASP A 127 16.95 17.29 -6.45
C ASP A 127 17.87 16.33 -7.23
N GLY A 128 18.55 15.40 -6.53
CA GLY A 128 19.43 14.39 -7.12
C GLY A 128 20.85 14.86 -7.43
N ALA A 129 21.25 16.08 -7.02
CA ALA A 129 22.62 16.55 -7.20
C ALA A 129 23.57 15.97 -6.13
N HIS A 130 24.80 15.66 -6.52
CA HIS A 130 25.83 15.18 -5.59
C HIS A 130 26.53 16.36 -4.95
N VAL A 131 26.40 16.50 -3.63
CA VAL A 131 26.96 17.62 -2.85
C VAL A 131 28.08 17.13 -1.95
N ALA A 132 29.16 17.91 -1.88
CA ALA A 132 30.31 17.61 -1.03
C ALA A 132 29.90 17.62 0.48
N PRO A 133 30.33 16.62 1.27
CA PRO A 133 30.07 16.56 2.71
C PRO A 133 30.67 17.76 3.43
N ALA A 134 29.86 18.45 4.24
CA ALA A 134 30.31 19.58 5.05
C ALA A 134 29.89 19.41 6.51
N PHE A 135 30.71 19.93 7.44
CA PHE A 135 30.44 19.86 8.89
C PHE A 135 29.07 20.44 9.28
N SER A 136 28.58 21.45 8.56
CA SER A 136 27.25 22.04 8.79
C SER A 136 26.08 21.09 8.53
N MET A 137 26.29 20.02 7.77
CA MET A 137 25.28 18.99 7.50
C MET A 137 25.35 17.84 8.51
N ALA A 138 26.43 17.75 9.28
CA ALA A 138 26.66 16.65 10.21
C ALA A 138 25.79 16.80 11.47
N VAL A 139 25.27 15.67 11.95
CA VAL A 139 24.48 15.62 13.17
C VAL A 139 25.38 15.22 14.33
N ARG A 140 25.29 15.92 15.47
CA ARG A 140 25.99 15.53 16.69
C ARG A 140 25.38 14.23 17.20
N VAL A 141 26.16 13.15 17.15
CA VAL A 141 25.70 11.82 17.54
C VAL A 141 26.02 11.54 19.01
N LEU A 142 27.20 11.97 19.48
CA LEU A 142 27.74 11.56 20.78
C LEU A 142 28.54 12.69 21.44
N THR A 143 28.70 12.58 22.76
CA THR A 143 29.59 13.41 23.56
C THR A 143 30.24 12.54 24.63
N VAL A 144 31.57 12.64 24.77
CA VAL A 144 32.33 11.75 25.66
C VAL A 144 33.47 12.50 26.34
N GLN A 145 33.78 12.15 27.59
CA GLN A 145 34.90 12.71 28.35
C GLN A 145 36.21 11.93 28.17
N GLY A 146 36.19 10.82 27.43
CA GLY A 146 37.37 10.02 27.08
C GLY A 146 37.85 10.28 25.66
N ASN A 147 38.77 9.44 25.18
CA ASN A 147 39.38 9.56 23.86
C ASN A 147 39.07 8.40 22.89
N LEU A 148 38.07 7.57 23.24
CA LEU A 148 37.62 6.40 22.48
C LEU A 148 36.10 6.31 22.53
N ILE A 149 35.49 6.04 21.38
CA ILE A 149 34.05 5.77 21.28
C ILE A 149 33.77 4.69 20.22
N THR A 150 32.65 4.01 20.40
CA THR A 150 32.08 3.08 19.40
C THR A 150 30.72 3.61 18.98
N ASP A 151 30.58 3.85 17.68
CA ASP A 151 29.31 4.21 17.06
C ASP A 151 28.70 2.99 16.34
N TYR A 152 27.42 2.74 16.55
CA TYR A 152 26.70 1.60 15.97
C TYR A 152 25.95 2.05 14.71
N VAL A 153 26.23 1.41 13.58
CA VAL A 153 25.70 1.76 12.25
C VAL A 153 25.45 0.51 11.41
N ASP A 154 24.65 0.63 10.35
CA ASP A 154 24.37 -0.48 9.45
C ASP A 154 25.60 -0.92 8.63
N SER A 155 25.60 -2.17 8.14
CA SER A 155 26.65 -2.74 7.30
C SER A 155 26.62 -2.23 5.86
N GLY A 156 27.79 -2.14 5.22
CA GLY A 156 27.93 -1.70 3.84
C GLY A 156 27.61 -0.23 3.58
N GLN A 157 27.77 0.64 4.59
CA GLN A 157 27.40 2.06 4.53
C GLN A 157 28.60 2.97 4.77
N SER A 158 28.59 4.16 4.16
CA SER A 158 29.67 5.14 4.28
C SER A 158 29.24 6.35 5.12
N PHE A 159 30.16 6.82 5.95
CA PHE A 159 29.96 7.93 6.88
C PHE A 159 31.18 8.84 6.93
N VAL A 160 30.98 10.14 7.09
CA VAL A 160 32.03 11.10 7.41
C VAL A 160 31.86 11.59 8.85
N TYR A 161 32.96 11.58 9.60
CA TYR A 161 33.00 11.98 11.00
C TYR A 161 33.79 13.26 11.23
N TRP A 162 33.30 14.08 12.16
CA TRP A 162 33.99 15.25 12.70
C TRP A 162 34.00 15.20 14.22
N ILE A 163 35.13 15.55 14.82
CA ILE A 163 35.25 15.68 16.27
C ILE A 163 35.85 17.02 16.66
N ARG A 164 35.43 17.54 17.82
CA ARG A 164 36.01 18.75 18.43
C ARG A 164 35.99 18.68 19.95
N HIS A 165 36.98 19.29 20.59
CA HIS A 165 37.02 19.40 22.05
C HIS A 165 36.20 20.60 22.55
N VAL A 166 35.73 20.50 23.78
CA VAL A 166 35.03 21.58 24.49
C VAL A 166 35.69 21.74 25.85
N ASN A 167 35.93 22.99 26.25
CA ASN A 167 36.52 23.28 27.56
C ASN A 167 35.46 23.31 28.68
N LYS A 168 35.93 23.47 29.92
CA LYS A 168 35.08 23.55 31.12
C LYS A 168 34.14 24.75 31.16
N ALA A 169 34.34 25.77 30.33
CA ALA A 169 33.42 26.91 30.17
C ALA A 169 32.35 26.65 29.09
N GLY A 170 32.37 25.50 28.42
CA GLY A 170 31.45 25.18 27.32
C GLY A 170 31.83 25.80 25.99
N VAL A 171 33.04 26.36 25.86
CA VAL A 171 33.54 26.92 24.60
C VAL A 171 34.00 25.77 23.70
N SER A 172 33.45 25.69 22.50
CA SER A 172 33.85 24.70 21.50
C SER A 172 35.15 25.11 20.79
N GLY A 173 36.06 24.14 20.64
CA GLY A 173 37.27 24.28 19.86
C GLY A 173 37.08 24.05 18.36
N PRO A 174 38.17 24.15 17.59
CA PRO A 174 38.18 23.77 16.18
C PRO A 174 37.89 22.28 15.99
N ILE A 175 37.32 21.93 14.82
CA ILE A 175 37.20 20.55 14.34
C ILE A 175 38.57 20.00 13.93
N HIS A 176 38.73 18.68 13.98
CA HIS A 176 40.01 18.04 13.66
C HIS A 176 40.40 18.15 12.18
N ASP A 177 39.44 18.17 11.26
CA ASP A 177 39.64 18.32 9.81
C ASP A 177 38.38 18.97 9.18
N THR A 178 38.55 19.88 8.23
CA THR A 178 37.43 20.51 7.50
C THR A 178 36.66 19.52 6.63
N ASN A 179 37.34 18.54 6.03
CA ASN A 179 36.72 17.52 5.19
C ASN A 179 36.20 16.31 5.99
N GLY A 180 36.58 16.22 7.28
CA GLY A 180 36.23 15.11 8.14
C GLY A 180 36.96 13.82 7.77
N SER A 181 36.63 12.74 8.47
CA SER A 181 37.25 11.42 8.26
C SER A 181 36.22 10.42 7.76
N LEU A 182 36.45 9.87 6.56
CA LEU A 182 35.58 8.89 5.91
C LEU A 182 35.76 7.49 6.51
N ALA A 183 34.64 6.77 6.69
CA ALA A 183 34.63 5.36 7.04
C ALA A 183 33.49 4.61 6.34
N THR A 184 33.81 3.47 5.76
CA THR A 184 32.85 2.57 5.09
C THR A 184 32.79 1.25 5.83
N THR A 185 31.63 0.88 6.35
CA THR A 185 31.44 -0.42 7.02
C THR A 185 31.47 -1.57 6.03
N TYR A 186 32.03 -2.70 6.44
CA TYR A 186 32.12 -3.89 5.60
C TYR A 186 30.73 -4.49 5.38
N ARG A 187 30.48 -5.00 4.16
CA ARG A 187 29.34 -5.88 3.88
C ARG A 187 29.50 -7.17 4.68
N THR A 188 28.41 -7.70 5.21
CA THR A 188 28.46 -8.96 5.95
C THR A 188 28.76 -10.14 5.02
N PRO A 189 29.38 -11.24 5.50
CA PRO A 189 29.63 -12.42 4.68
C PRO A 189 28.39 -12.98 3.99
N LEU A 190 27.21 -12.81 4.60
CA LEU A 190 25.93 -13.23 4.03
C LEU A 190 25.54 -12.40 2.81
N GLU A 191 25.69 -11.07 2.89
CA GLU A 191 25.41 -10.15 1.78
C GLU A 191 26.34 -10.42 0.58
N VAL A 192 27.62 -10.72 0.83
CA VAL A 192 28.59 -11.06 -0.22
C VAL A 192 28.27 -12.39 -0.88
N LEU A 193 27.82 -13.40 -0.11
CA LEU A 193 27.43 -14.71 -0.64
C LEU A 193 26.21 -14.64 -1.56
N GLU A 194 25.23 -13.80 -1.23
CA GLU A 194 24.04 -13.60 -2.07
C GLU A 194 24.40 -12.97 -3.44
N GLU A 195 25.30 -11.98 -3.45
CA GLU A 195 25.79 -11.31 -4.67
C GLU A 195 26.62 -12.26 -5.56
N TYR A 196 27.61 -12.97 -5.01
CA TYR A 196 28.41 -13.94 -5.78
C TYR A 196 27.57 -15.07 -6.36
N SER A 197 26.50 -15.49 -5.67
CA SER A 197 25.58 -16.50 -6.20
C SER A 197 24.80 -16.00 -7.42
N ALA A 198 24.45 -14.70 -7.45
CA ALA A 198 23.79 -14.07 -8.58
C ALA A 198 24.76 -13.89 -9.77
N ASP A 199 26.01 -13.49 -9.51
CA ASP A 199 27.04 -13.29 -10.55
C ASP A 199 27.47 -14.60 -11.22
N ILE A 200 27.61 -15.68 -10.46
CA ILE A 200 27.91 -17.01 -11.01
C ILE A 200 26.79 -17.48 -11.94
N TYR A 201 25.53 -17.19 -11.60
CA TYR A 201 24.38 -17.56 -12.41
C TYR A 201 24.30 -16.77 -13.73
N GLN A 202 24.81 -15.54 -13.75
CA GLN A 202 24.82 -14.66 -14.91
C GLN A 202 26.12 -14.72 -15.72
N GLY A 203 27.18 -15.33 -15.19
CA GLY A 203 28.53 -15.34 -15.78
C GLY A 203 28.66 -16.10 -17.11
N GLU A 204 29.53 -15.58 -17.99
CA GLU A 204 29.80 -16.13 -19.32
C GLU A 204 30.20 -17.61 -19.29
N ASN A 205 30.95 -18.09 -18.29
CA ASN A 205 31.31 -19.51 -18.16
C ASN A 205 30.10 -20.42 -17.96
N TYR A 206 29.12 -19.98 -17.17
CA TYR A 206 27.88 -20.74 -16.93
C TYR A 206 27.00 -20.74 -18.19
N GLN A 207 26.95 -19.62 -18.92
CA GLN A 207 26.27 -19.51 -20.22
C GLN A 207 26.98 -20.32 -21.33
N TRP A 208 28.32 -20.33 -21.34
CA TRP A 208 29.19 -21.02 -22.29
C TRP A 208 29.09 -22.54 -22.18
N LEU A 209 29.13 -23.08 -20.95
CA LEU A 209 28.88 -24.51 -20.71
C LEU A 209 27.51 -24.97 -21.26
N ARG A 210 26.54 -24.05 -21.29
CA ARG A 210 25.22 -24.27 -21.86
C ARG A 210 25.20 -24.12 -23.40
N SER A 211 26.06 -23.30 -23.98
CA SER A 211 26.20 -23.15 -25.44
C SER A 211 27.01 -24.28 -26.07
N GLU A 212 28.06 -24.77 -25.41
CA GLU A 212 28.87 -25.89 -25.89
C GLU A 212 28.02 -27.17 -26.00
N LEU A 213 27.09 -27.37 -25.05
CA LEU A 213 26.13 -28.47 -25.11
C LEU A 213 25.21 -28.39 -26.35
N ARG A 214 24.90 -27.19 -26.84
CA ARG A 214 24.12 -26.95 -28.07
C ARG A 214 24.96 -27.14 -29.33
N GLU A 215 26.23 -26.75 -29.31
CA GLU A 215 27.17 -26.95 -30.43
C GLU A 215 27.43 -28.44 -30.69
N VAL A 216 27.55 -29.25 -29.64
CA VAL A 216 27.70 -30.71 -29.74
C VAL A 216 26.48 -31.38 -30.39
N GLU A 217 25.27 -30.86 -30.18
CA GLU A 217 24.06 -31.32 -30.88
C GLU A 217 24.02 -30.91 -32.37
N ASN A 218 24.64 -29.78 -32.73
CA ASN A 218 24.71 -29.30 -34.12
C ASN A 218 25.69 -30.11 -34.97
N VAL A 219 26.84 -30.49 -34.42
CA VAL A 219 27.85 -31.33 -35.10
C VAL A 219 27.29 -32.72 -35.43
N HIS A 220 26.41 -33.27 -34.58
CA HIS A 220 25.78 -34.57 -34.82
C HIS A 220 24.79 -34.55 -36.02
N ARG A 221 24.17 -33.39 -36.34
CA ARG A 221 23.26 -33.26 -37.50
C ARG A 221 23.97 -33.10 -38.85
N ILE A 222 25.19 -32.55 -38.87
CA ILE A 222 25.90 -32.22 -40.12
C ILE A 222 26.58 -33.45 -40.76
N TYR A 223 26.99 -34.46 -39.98
CA TYR A 223 27.70 -35.63 -40.56
C TYR A 223 26.79 -36.79 -41.01
N HIS A 224 25.54 -36.85 -40.56
CA HIS A 224 24.58 -37.88 -40.99
C HIS A 224 23.86 -37.56 -42.32
N GLY A 225 24.32 -36.55 -43.08
CA GLY A 225 23.76 -36.14 -44.39
C GLY A 225 24.77 -36.23 -45.53
N ALA A 226 24.90 -37.42 -46.12
CA ALA A 226 25.59 -37.62 -47.39
C ALA A 226 24.65 -37.31 -48.58
N ASP A 227 25.23 -36.87 -49.70
CA ASP A 227 24.69 -37.01 -51.06
C ASP A 227 23.94 -35.83 -51.73
N VAL A 228 24.34 -34.57 -51.50
CA VAL A 228 24.06 -33.48 -52.47
C VAL A 228 25.15 -32.41 -52.39
N LEU A 229 26.24 -32.53 -53.15
CA LEU A 229 27.03 -31.38 -53.66
C LEU A 229 27.90 -31.85 -54.85
N GLY A 230 27.28 -31.95 -56.03
CA GLY A 230 27.98 -31.70 -57.29
C GLY A 230 28.29 -30.21 -57.41
N ASP A 231 29.49 -29.89 -57.91
CA ASP A 231 29.98 -28.55 -58.22
C ASP A 231 29.76 -27.49 -57.12
N SER A 232 30.28 -27.78 -55.94
CA SER A 232 30.51 -26.76 -54.91
C SER A 232 32.00 -26.65 -54.54
N PRO A 233 32.47 -25.44 -54.17
CA PRO A 233 33.89 -25.04 -54.21
C PRO A 233 34.83 -25.77 -53.24
N LEU A 234 34.29 -26.73 -52.48
CA LEU A 234 35.03 -27.57 -51.53
C LEU A 234 35.77 -28.72 -52.20
N LEU A 235 35.24 -29.29 -53.30
CA LEU A 235 35.92 -30.39 -53.99
C LEU A 235 37.16 -29.89 -54.76
N SER A 236 37.12 -28.64 -55.24
CA SER A 236 38.27 -27.99 -55.90
C SER A 236 39.36 -27.51 -54.94
N LEU A 237 39.07 -27.38 -53.65
CA LEU A 237 40.07 -27.04 -52.64
C LEU A 237 40.89 -28.28 -52.23
N ILE A 238 40.28 -29.48 -52.32
CA ILE A 238 40.84 -30.75 -51.84
C ILE A 238 41.82 -31.39 -52.83
N GLU A 239 41.74 -31.10 -54.14
CA GLU A 239 42.66 -31.67 -55.15
C GLU A 239 43.75 -30.68 -55.64
N GLY A 240 43.66 -29.39 -55.31
CA GLY A 240 44.68 -28.37 -55.58
C GLY A 240 45.64 -28.19 -54.39
N THR A 241 46.32 -29.27 -54.01
CA THR A 241 47.16 -29.34 -52.80
C THR A 241 48.54 -28.74 -53.00
N ASP A 242 48.74 -27.59 -52.36
CA ASP A 242 49.87 -27.37 -51.45
C ASP A 242 49.38 -26.71 -50.13
N ASP A 243 48.28 -25.94 -50.15
CA ASP A 243 47.81 -25.16 -48.98
C ASP A 243 46.84 -25.87 -48.01
N LEU A 244 46.18 -26.98 -48.40
CA LEU A 244 45.14 -27.58 -47.54
C LEU A 244 45.72 -28.42 -46.39
N MET A 245 46.89 -29.04 -46.61
CA MET A 245 47.68 -29.65 -45.54
C MET A 245 48.26 -28.59 -44.60
N GLU A 246 48.58 -27.40 -45.11
CA GLU A 246 49.09 -26.30 -44.31
C GLU A 246 47.99 -25.70 -43.43
N LEU A 247 46.77 -25.54 -43.94
CA LEU A 247 45.65 -25.00 -43.18
C LEU A 247 45.13 -25.97 -42.10
N LEU A 248 45.09 -27.27 -42.37
CA LEU A 248 44.80 -28.29 -41.36
C LEU A 248 45.93 -28.43 -40.33
N ALA A 249 47.19 -28.29 -40.76
CA ALA A 249 48.33 -28.20 -39.84
C ALA A 249 48.24 -26.94 -38.98
N GLN A 250 47.76 -25.81 -39.51
CA GLN A 250 47.59 -24.57 -38.77
C GLN A 250 46.44 -24.64 -37.76
N GLN A 251 45.34 -25.32 -38.08
CA GLN A 251 44.25 -25.55 -37.13
C GLN A 251 44.65 -26.53 -36.01
N GLN A 252 45.39 -27.59 -36.35
CA GLN A 252 45.96 -28.52 -35.36
C GLN A 252 47.03 -27.84 -34.50
N LEU A 253 47.83 -26.94 -35.08
CA LEU A 253 48.82 -26.14 -34.38
C LEU A 253 48.18 -25.09 -33.46
N MET A 254 47.08 -24.45 -33.87
CA MET A 254 46.32 -23.52 -33.03
C MET A 254 45.65 -24.23 -31.84
N ASN A 255 45.05 -25.40 -32.07
CA ASN A 255 44.49 -26.20 -30.97
C ASN A 255 45.59 -26.77 -30.05
N ALA A 256 46.77 -27.09 -30.59
CA ALA A 256 47.94 -27.46 -29.82
C ALA A 256 48.53 -26.27 -29.03
N LEU A 257 48.43 -25.04 -29.55
CA LEU A 257 48.90 -23.82 -28.89
C LEU A 257 47.99 -23.43 -27.72
N ASP A 258 46.68 -23.61 -27.85
CA ASP A 258 45.74 -23.39 -26.74
C ASP A 258 45.90 -24.45 -25.63
N SER A 259 46.17 -25.71 -25.99
CA SER A 259 46.54 -26.75 -25.02
C SER A 259 47.90 -26.48 -24.35
N TYR A 260 48.85 -25.86 -25.07
CA TYR A 260 50.15 -25.45 -24.54
C TYR A 260 50.03 -24.29 -23.54
N HIS A 261 49.16 -23.31 -23.80
CA HIS A 261 48.90 -22.20 -22.86
C HIS A 261 48.25 -22.67 -21.55
N GLN A 262 47.36 -23.68 -21.60
CA GLN A 262 46.84 -24.30 -20.37
C GLN A 262 47.90 -25.12 -19.62
N GLN A 263 48.83 -25.78 -20.33
CA GLN A 263 49.99 -26.44 -19.75
C GLN A 263 50.96 -25.46 -19.06
N GLU A 264 51.19 -24.28 -19.66
CA GLU A 264 52.02 -23.22 -19.07
C GLU A 264 51.41 -22.66 -17.78
N ALA A 265 50.09 -22.45 -17.73
CA ALA A 265 49.42 -21.97 -16.52
C ALA A 265 49.52 -22.97 -15.34
N ILE A 266 49.52 -24.27 -15.64
CA ILE A 266 49.74 -25.35 -14.66
C ILE A 266 51.22 -25.42 -14.24
N LYS A 267 52.15 -25.28 -15.20
CA LYS A 267 53.59 -25.29 -14.97
C LYS A 267 54.05 -24.10 -14.11
N VAL A 268 53.50 -22.90 -14.33
CA VAL A 268 53.79 -21.70 -13.52
C VAL A 268 53.33 -21.86 -12.06
N LYS A 269 52.21 -22.56 -11.80
CA LYS A 269 51.79 -22.91 -10.43
C LYS A 269 52.70 -23.96 -9.79
N PHE A 270 53.21 -24.92 -10.56
CA PHE A 270 54.18 -25.92 -10.08
C PHE A 270 55.56 -25.30 -9.79
N ASP A 271 56.05 -24.42 -10.66
CA ASP A 271 57.32 -23.72 -10.52
C ASP A 271 57.31 -22.77 -9.29
N LYS A 272 56.18 -22.11 -8.99
CA LYS A 272 56.00 -21.32 -7.75
C LYS A 272 56.04 -22.17 -6.48
N ASN A 273 55.48 -23.38 -6.50
CA ASN A 273 55.49 -24.28 -5.36
C ASN A 273 56.87 -24.96 -5.18
N TYR A 274 57.56 -25.28 -6.28
CA TYR A 274 58.93 -25.81 -6.28
C TYR A 274 59.95 -24.78 -5.76
N ALA A 275 59.83 -23.50 -6.15
CA ALA A 275 60.69 -22.42 -5.66
C ALA A 275 60.56 -22.18 -4.14
N LYS A 276 59.35 -22.27 -3.58
CA LYS A 276 59.14 -22.17 -2.13
C LYS A 276 59.72 -23.35 -1.34
N LEU A 277 59.68 -24.56 -1.90
CA LEU A 277 60.24 -25.76 -1.26
C LEU A 277 61.77 -25.82 -1.37
N SER A 278 62.35 -25.43 -2.52
CA SER A 278 63.79 -25.42 -2.78
C SER A 278 64.56 -24.38 -1.94
N GLY A 279 63.98 -23.19 -1.74
CA GLY A 279 64.57 -22.14 -0.88
C GLY A 279 64.72 -22.54 0.59
N GLY A 280 63.79 -23.35 1.12
CA GLY A 280 63.87 -23.89 2.48
C GLY A 280 64.96 -24.95 2.67
N VAL A 281 65.24 -25.75 1.63
CA VAL A 281 66.27 -26.81 1.66
C VAL A 281 67.69 -26.22 1.52
N HIS A 282 67.88 -25.19 0.69
CA HIS A 282 69.19 -24.52 0.55
C HIS A 282 69.64 -23.77 1.80
N ALA A 283 68.72 -23.21 2.58
CA ALA A 283 69.06 -22.53 3.84
C ALA A 283 69.54 -23.51 4.92
N ALA A 284 69.04 -24.74 4.94
CA ALA A 284 69.47 -25.79 5.88
C ALA A 284 70.83 -26.39 5.50
N VAL A 285 71.06 -26.68 4.21
CA VAL A 285 72.33 -27.26 3.71
C VAL A 285 73.53 -26.34 3.93
N ASN A 286 73.35 -25.02 3.80
CA ASN A 286 74.43 -24.06 4.04
C ASN A 286 74.83 -23.93 5.52
N ALA A 287 73.92 -24.24 6.45
CA ALA A 287 74.23 -24.25 7.88
C ALA A 287 75.06 -25.47 8.29
N ASP A 288 74.78 -26.64 7.71
CA ASP A 288 75.51 -27.88 7.99
C ASP A 288 76.93 -27.88 7.37
N GLN A 289 77.10 -27.32 6.16
CA GLN A 289 78.43 -27.19 5.52
C GLN A 289 79.40 -26.30 6.33
N ALA A 290 78.89 -25.31 7.05
CA ALA A 290 79.70 -24.42 7.89
C ALA A 290 80.22 -25.12 9.17
N TYR A 291 79.50 -26.11 9.70
CA TYR A 291 79.96 -26.90 10.85
C TYR A 291 81.00 -27.97 10.45
N VAL A 292 80.86 -28.59 9.28
CA VAL A 292 81.83 -29.56 8.74
C VAL A 292 83.18 -28.92 8.44
N ASN A 293 83.20 -27.76 7.77
CA ASN A 293 84.44 -27.04 7.44
C ASN A 293 85.20 -26.58 8.71
N ARG A 294 84.53 -26.44 9.85
CA ARG A 294 85.14 -26.01 11.11
C ARG A 294 85.75 -27.17 11.91
N ILE A 295 85.28 -28.40 11.65
CA ILE A 295 85.85 -29.63 12.22
C ILE A 295 87.09 -30.06 11.43
N GLU A 296 87.07 -29.99 10.09
CA GLU A 296 88.25 -30.29 9.24
C GLU A 296 89.45 -29.36 9.53
N VAL A 297 89.19 -28.07 9.80
CA VAL A 297 90.24 -27.09 10.15
C VAL A 297 90.82 -27.34 11.56
N LEU A 298 90.05 -27.94 12.47
CA LEU A 298 90.53 -28.31 13.81
C LEU A 298 91.32 -29.63 13.79
N GLU A 299 90.95 -30.58 12.93
CA GLU A 299 91.70 -31.83 12.72
C GLU A 299 93.05 -31.56 12.01
N SER A 300 93.10 -30.68 11.00
CA SER A 300 94.35 -30.36 10.30
C SER A 300 95.37 -29.62 11.18
N HIS A 301 94.92 -28.84 12.17
CA HIS A 301 95.79 -28.16 13.13
C HIS A 301 96.47 -29.11 14.14
N TRP A 302 95.94 -30.32 14.32
CA TRP A 302 96.50 -31.34 15.21
C TRP A 302 97.44 -32.29 14.48
N GLU A 303 97.24 -32.52 13.18
CA GLU A 303 98.11 -33.37 12.36
C GLU A 303 99.40 -32.66 11.89
N ASP A 304 99.39 -31.34 11.64
CA ASP A 304 100.57 -30.60 11.14
C ASP A 304 101.54 -30.09 12.22
N ASN A 305 101.20 -30.20 13.51
CA ASN A 305 102.14 -29.97 14.61
C ASN A 305 103.04 -31.20 14.82
N GLY A 306 103.77 -31.58 13.77
CA GLY A 306 104.77 -32.64 13.75
C GLY A 306 105.87 -32.47 14.79
N LEU A 307 105.54 -32.72 16.06
CA LEU A 307 106.44 -33.07 17.15
C LEU A 307 106.91 -34.53 16.94
N ALA A 308 107.46 -34.80 15.76
CA ALA A 308 108.10 -36.06 15.41
C ALA A 308 109.60 -35.89 15.59
N GLU A 309 110.08 -36.26 16.78
CA GLU A 309 111.37 -36.91 17.09
C GLU A 309 112.70 -36.21 16.72
N ASN A 310 112.76 -35.30 15.75
CA ASN A 310 114.00 -34.73 15.18
C ASN A 310 114.48 -33.43 15.86
N THR A 311 113.71 -32.84 16.77
CA THR A 311 114.08 -31.56 17.42
C THR A 311 114.90 -31.74 18.71
N ILE A 312 114.93 -32.95 19.27
CA ILE A 312 115.72 -33.26 20.48
C ILE A 312 117.18 -33.57 20.09
N ASP A 313 117.41 -34.28 18.99
CA ASP A 313 118.76 -34.61 18.51
C ASP A 313 119.53 -33.38 17.97
N ALA A 314 118.86 -32.49 17.22
CA ALA A 314 119.48 -31.27 16.70
C ALA A 314 119.87 -30.24 17.79
N LYS A 315 119.18 -30.23 18.93
CA LYS A 315 119.53 -29.37 20.07
C LYS A 315 120.72 -29.92 20.86
N ILE A 316 120.89 -31.25 20.92
CA ILE A 316 122.05 -31.90 21.56
C ILE A 316 123.33 -31.68 20.74
N ASP A 317 123.25 -31.74 19.41
CA ASP A 317 124.40 -31.47 18.52
C ASP A 317 124.80 -29.99 18.49
N ALA A 318 123.83 -29.07 18.51
CA ALA A 318 124.09 -27.64 18.60
C ALA A 318 124.72 -27.21 19.94
N TYR A 319 124.37 -27.87 21.06
CA TYR A 319 124.97 -27.61 22.37
C TYR A 319 126.42 -28.09 22.44
N ASN A 320 126.76 -29.23 21.83
CA ASN A 320 128.12 -29.78 21.84
C ASN A 320 129.11 -28.96 20.97
N LEU A 321 128.64 -28.32 19.89
CA LEU A 321 129.47 -27.46 19.03
C LEU A 321 129.66 -26.04 19.60
N ALA A 322 128.69 -25.54 20.38
CA ALA A 322 128.73 -24.22 21.02
C ALA A 322 129.80 -24.11 22.13
N LEU A 323 130.29 -25.22 22.68
CA LEU A 323 131.27 -25.23 23.77
C LEU A 323 132.74 -25.05 23.31
N THR A 324 133.05 -25.12 22.01
CA THR A 324 134.44 -25.38 21.55
C THR A 324 135.08 -24.38 20.59
N SER A 325 134.42 -23.35 20.02
CA SER A 325 135.16 -22.28 19.29
C SER A 325 134.39 -20.97 19.00
N PRO A 326 135.09 -19.82 18.81
CA PRO A 326 134.50 -18.54 18.33
C PRO A 326 133.77 -18.63 16.99
N SER A 327 134.16 -19.57 16.12
CA SER A 327 133.50 -19.85 14.83
C SER A 327 132.06 -20.35 15.03
N GLY A 328 131.77 -21.03 16.14
CA GLY A 328 130.43 -21.49 16.50
C GLY A 328 129.46 -20.35 16.80
N ALA A 329 129.90 -19.33 17.53
CA ALA A 329 129.06 -18.17 17.88
C ALA A 329 128.67 -17.32 16.65
N LEU A 330 129.59 -17.18 15.69
CA LEU A 330 129.31 -16.50 14.40
C LEU A 330 128.34 -17.33 13.55
N ALA A 331 128.47 -18.65 13.52
CA ALA A 331 127.55 -19.55 12.82
C ALA A 331 126.12 -19.49 13.41
N THR A 332 125.98 -19.41 14.74
CA THR A 332 124.69 -19.22 15.41
C THR A 332 124.05 -17.88 15.02
N SER A 333 124.82 -16.79 15.00
CA SER A 333 124.31 -15.48 14.60
C SER A 333 123.86 -15.46 13.13
N ILE A 334 124.63 -16.07 12.22
CA ILE A 334 124.26 -16.21 10.81
C ILE A 334 122.99 -17.05 10.64
N ASN A 335 122.84 -18.14 11.40
CA ASN A 335 121.62 -18.95 11.35
C ASN A 335 120.41 -18.21 11.91
N ASN A 336 120.54 -17.46 13.00
CA ASN A 336 119.45 -16.63 13.53
C ASN A 336 119.03 -15.55 12.52
N ILE A 337 119.99 -14.91 11.85
CA ILE A 337 119.69 -13.96 10.77
C ILE A 337 119.00 -14.65 9.61
N ARG A 338 119.43 -15.86 9.20
CA ARG A 338 118.80 -16.64 8.13
C ARG A 338 117.38 -17.06 8.47
N VAL A 339 117.15 -17.52 9.70
CA VAL A 339 115.81 -17.87 10.20
C VAL A 339 114.92 -16.64 10.21
N ASN A 340 115.37 -15.52 10.77
CA ASN A 340 114.62 -14.26 10.77
C ASN A 340 114.36 -13.75 9.34
N PHE A 341 115.31 -13.87 8.43
CA PHE A 341 115.14 -13.49 7.03
C PHE A 341 114.09 -14.35 6.33
N ASN A 342 114.11 -15.67 6.55
CA ASN A 342 113.11 -16.59 6.00
C ASN A 342 111.72 -16.34 6.58
N SER A 343 111.61 -16.12 7.90
CA SER A 343 110.34 -15.74 8.55
C SER A 343 109.82 -14.39 8.04
N ASN A 344 110.69 -13.40 7.85
CA ASN A 344 110.32 -12.13 7.24
C ASN A 344 109.89 -12.30 5.78
N SER A 345 110.55 -13.18 5.01
CA SER A 345 110.15 -13.48 3.63
C SER A 345 108.76 -14.11 3.56
N SER A 346 108.42 -15.03 4.48
CA SER A 346 107.09 -15.65 4.57
C SER A 346 106.01 -14.64 4.93
N THR A 347 106.25 -13.83 5.97
CA THR A 347 105.29 -12.79 6.40
C THR A 347 105.08 -11.72 5.33
N ILE A 348 106.12 -11.38 4.55
CA ILE A 348 105.98 -10.48 3.38
C ILE A 348 105.15 -11.13 2.27
N GLN A 349 105.30 -12.43 2.02
CA GLN A 349 104.46 -13.15 1.04
C GLN A 349 103.00 -13.21 1.48
N GLU A 350 102.73 -13.54 2.74
CA GLU A 350 101.37 -13.53 3.31
C GLU A 350 100.74 -12.14 3.22
N PHE A 351 101.50 -11.09 3.54
CA PHE A 351 101.04 -9.71 3.39
C PHE A 351 100.76 -9.35 1.93
N ALA A 352 101.63 -9.75 1.00
CA ALA A 352 101.43 -9.51 -0.43
C ALA A 352 100.20 -10.24 -0.99
N GLU A 353 99.95 -11.47 -0.55
CA GLU A 353 98.75 -12.24 -0.92
C GLU A 353 97.47 -11.64 -0.32
N ALA A 354 97.52 -11.18 0.94
CA ALA A 354 96.42 -10.48 1.58
C ALA A 354 96.08 -9.17 0.85
N VAL A 355 97.09 -8.38 0.45
CA VAL A 355 96.90 -7.17 -0.34
C VAL A 355 96.33 -7.49 -1.73
N ALA A 356 96.85 -8.51 -2.42
CA ALA A 356 96.32 -8.93 -3.73
C ALA A 356 94.87 -9.43 -3.64
N SER A 357 94.50 -10.11 -2.56
CA SER A 357 93.12 -10.54 -2.28
C SER A 357 92.20 -9.35 -2.00
N ALA A 358 92.67 -8.39 -1.21
CA ALA A 358 91.95 -7.14 -0.96
C ALA A 358 91.73 -6.35 -2.26
N ASP A 359 92.74 -6.24 -3.12
CA ASP A 359 92.64 -5.58 -4.43
C ASP A 359 91.61 -6.25 -5.35
N ARG A 360 91.55 -7.59 -5.38
CA ARG A 360 90.53 -8.31 -6.17
C ARG A 360 89.13 -8.00 -5.64
N THR A 361 88.95 -8.00 -4.33
CA THR A 361 87.68 -7.69 -3.67
C THR A 361 87.25 -6.25 -3.95
N ILE A 362 88.16 -5.28 -3.78
CA ILE A 362 87.91 -3.86 -4.06
C ILE A 362 87.54 -3.64 -5.53
N ASN A 363 88.27 -4.26 -6.46
CA ASN A 363 87.95 -4.16 -7.89
C ASN A 363 86.62 -4.83 -8.26
N SER A 364 86.19 -5.86 -7.51
CA SER A 364 84.85 -6.44 -7.66
C SER A 364 83.77 -5.45 -7.20
N SER A 365 83.94 -4.87 -6.01
CA SER A 365 83.02 -3.85 -5.48
C SER A 365 82.93 -2.61 -6.38
N ILE A 366 84.05 -2.14 -6.93
CA ILE A 366 84.08 -1.03 -7.90
C ILE A 366 83.29 -1.39 -9.17
N ARG A 367 83.44 -2.62 -9.68
CA ARG A 367 82.66 -3.07 -10.85
C ARG A 367 81.15 -3.08 -10.56
N THR A 368 80.74 -3.60 -9.40
CA THR A 368 79.34 -3.60 -8.98
C THR A 368 78.79 -2.19 -8.78
N LEU A 369 79.56 -1.30 -8.15
CA LEU A 369 79.17 0.10 -7.98
C LEU A 369 79.00 0.81 -9.33
N ASN A 370 79.93 0.58 -10.26
CA ASN A 370 79.83 1.16 -11.61
C ASN A 370 78.60 0.65 -12.37
N SER A 371 78.25 -0.63 -12.26
CA SER A 371 77.02 -1.14 -12.89
C SER A 371 75.77 -0.52 -12.25
N THR A 372 75.68 -0.46 -10.93
CA THR A 372 74.54 0.15 -10.23
C THR A 372 74.41 1.64 -10.56
N LEU A 373 75.53 2.36 -10.65
CA LEU A 373 75.55 3.76 -11.06
C LEU A 373 75.07 3.94 -12.51
N SER A 374 75.47 3.05 -13.41
CA SER A 374 75.02 3.05 -14.81
C SER A 374 73.53 2.77 -14.94
N ASP A 375 73.01 1.80 -14.19
CA ASP A 375 71.58 1.47 -14.16
C ASP A 375 70.76 2.64 -13.60
N THR A 376 71.25 3.25 -12.52
CA THR A 376 70.62 4.44 -11.91
C THR A 376 70.62 5.61 -12.88
N SER A 377 71.74 5.86 -13.58
CA SER A 377 71.83 6.92 -14.59
C SER A 377 70.83 6.69 -15.73
N SER A 378 70.64 5.44 -16.15
CA SER A 378 69.69 5.08 -17.21
C SER A 378 68.24 5.28 -16.75
N ALA A 379 67.92 4.81 -15.55
CA ALA A 379 66.60 5.00 -14.95
C ALA A 379 66.26 6.49 -14.78
N LEU A 380 67.23 7.31 -14.38
CA LEU A 380 67.05 8.76 -14.25
C LEU A 380 66.81 9.44 -15.61
N GLN A 381 67.52 9.02 -16.66
CA GLN A 381 67.28 9.53 -18.02
C GLN A 381 65.87 9.17 -18.52
N THR A 382 65.43 7.93 -18.30
CA THR A 382 64.07 7.50 -18.63
C THR A 382 63.04 8.34 -17.88
N PHE A 383 63.22 8.52 -16.57
CA PHE A 383 62.32 9.35 -15.76
C PHE A 383 62.27 10.80 -16.25
N GLN A 384 63.42 11.40 -16.59
CA GLN A 384 63.48 12.76 -17.15
C GLN A 384 62.77 12.87 -18.50
N GLN A 385 62.90 11.87 -19.37
CA GLN A 385 62.18 11.81 -20.65
C GLN A 385 60.66 11.72 -20.43
N THR A 386 60.21 10.77 -19.60
CA THR A 386 58.79 10.62 -19.24
C THR A 386 58.22 11.91 -18.68
N GLN A 387 58.93 12.58 -17.76
CA GLN A 387 58.43 13.82 -17.17
C GLN A 387 58.39 14.98 -18.18
N THR A 388 59.32 15.01 -19.13
CA THR A 388 59.32 16.02 -20.21
C THR A 388 58.16 15.79 -21.17
N GLU A 389 57.83 14.54 -21.49
CA GLU A 389 56.69 14.16 -22.33
C GLU A 389 55.36 14.48 -21.63
N GLU A 390 55.22 14.10 -20.35
CA GLU A 390 54.05 14.49 -19.54
C GLU A 390 53.88 16.00 -19.46
N ASN A 391 54.97 16.75 -19.24
CA ASN A 391 54.92 18.21 -19.18
C ASN A 391 54.54 18.82 -20.54
N ARG A 392 54.98 18.24 -21.66
CA ARG A 392 54.52 18.66 -23.00
C ARG A 392 53.04 18.36 -23.23
N ALA A 393 52.58 17.18 -22.83
CA ALA A 393 51.17 16.79 -22.93
C ALA A 393 50.30 17.74 -22.10
N ARG A 394 50.67 17.97 -20.83
CA ARG A 394 50.01 18.90 -19.92
C ARG A 394 50.04 20.34 -20.42
N SER A 395 51.16 20.79 -21.01
CA SER A 395 51.25 22.12 -21.63
C SER A 395 50.34 22.26 -22.85
N THR A 396 50.14 21.18 -23.61
CA THR A 396 49.18 21.14 -24.73
C THR A 396 47.74 21.21 -24.22
N GLU A 397 47.42 20.46 -23.17
CA GLU A 397 46.11 20.55 -22.48
C GLU A 397 45.86 21.95 -21.92
N ILE A 398 46.84 22.58 -21.26
CA ILE A 398 46.74 23.95 -20.75
C ILE A 398 46.53 24.95 -21.89
N THR A 399 47.21 24.77 -23.03
CA THR A 399 47.02 25.64 -24.20
C THR A 399 45.62 25.49 -24.78
N ASN A 400 45.12 24.26 -24.90
CA ASN A 400 43.74 23.97 -25.33
C ASN A 400 42.72 24.58 -24.36
N LEU A 401 42.95 24.43 -23.04
CA LEU A 401 42.10 25.02 -22.01
C LEU A 401 42.11 26.54 -22.06
N SER A 402 43.27 27.17 -22.27
CA SER A 402 43.41 28.62 -22.43
C SER A 402 42.64 29.12 -23.66
N SER A 403 42.65 28.37 -24.77
CA SER A 403 41.86 28.68 -25.96
C SER A 403 40.36 28.59 -25.69
N VAL A 404 39.91 27.52 -25.02
CA VAL A 404 38.49 27.33 -24.64
C VAL A 404 38.03 28.41 -23.66
N VAL A 405 38.86 28.77 -22.68
CA VAL A 405 38.58 29.86 -21.73
C VAL A 405 38.58 31.22 -22.43
N GLY A 406 39.43 31.45 -23.42
CA GLY A 406 39.44 32.64 -24.26
C GLY A 406 38.14 32.79 -25.07
N ASP A 407 37.68 31.71 -25.70
CA ASP A 407 36.40 31.67 -26.42
C ASP A 407 35.21 31.87 -25.46
N TYR A 408 35.23 31.24 -24.27
CA TYR A 408 34.24 31.49 -23.23
C TYR A 408 34.28 32.93 -22.72
N GLY A 409 35.44 33.58 -22.63
CA GLY A 409 35.58 34.99 -22.25
C GLY A 409 34.93 35.94 -23.25
N ALA A 410 35.10 35.67 -24.56
CA ALA A 410 34.43 36.44 -25.62
C ALA A 410 32.91 36.21 -25.63
N ASN A 411 32.48 34.96 -25.42
CA ASN A 411 31.05 34.62 -25.30
C ASN A 411 30.42 35.20 -24.01
N LEU A 412 31.18 35.27 -22.90
CA LEU A 412 30.76 35.89 -21.65
C LEU A 412 30.67 37.41 -21.75
N GLN A 413 31.52 38.10 -22.51
CA GLN A 413 31.35 39.54 -22.76
C GLN A 413 30.07 39.84 -23.56
N THR A 414 29.73 38.98 -24.52
CA THR A 414 28.49 39.05 -25.31
C THR A 414 27.26 38.71 -24.45
N LEU A 415 27.37 37.72 -23.56
CA LEU A 415 26.33 37.35 -22.59
C LEU A 415 26.17 38.42 -21.50
N THR A 416 27.25 39.05 -21.03
CA THR A 416 27.22 40.09 -19.98
C THR A 416 26.52 41.36 -20.48
N GLN A 417 26.68 41.72 -21.76
CA GLN A 417 25.91 42.83 -22.37
C GLN A 417 24.42 42.50 -22.56
N THR A 418 24.05 41.21 -22.60
CA THR A 418 22.65 40.76 -22.71
C THR A 418 21.99 40.52 -21.34
N VAL A 419 22.78 40.18 -20.30
CA VAL A 419 22.30 39.89 -18.94
C VAL A 419 22.27 41.14 -18.06
N ALA A 420 23.10 42.16 -18.30
CA ALA A 420 23.07 43.41 -17.56
C ALA A 420 21.75 44.20 -17.66
N THR A 421 20.83 43.83 -18.55
CA THR A 421 19.48 44.42 -18.63
C THR A 421 18.41 43.72 -17.79
N ASN A 422 18.71 42.58 -17.13
CA ASN A 422 17.75 41.83 -16.33
C ASN A 422 18.27 41.62 -14.90
N GLU A 423 18.17 42.65 -14.06
CA GLU A 423 18.46 42.56 -12.63
C GLU A 423 17.26 41.96 -11.86
N GLY A 424 17.43 40.75 -11.31
CA GLY A 424 16.61 40.20 -10.22
C GLY A 424 16.00 38.81 -10.48
N GLU A 425 16.37 37.84 -9.63
CA GLU A 425 15.87 36.45 -9.48
C GLU A 425 16.54 35.34 -10.33
N TYR A 426 17.40 34.56 -9.66
CA TYR A 426 18.02 33.33 -10.18
C TYR A 426 17.02 32.16 -10.16
N ASN A 427 16.33 31.93 -11.27
CA ASN A 427 15.52 30.73 -11.48
C ASN A 427 16.35 29.63 -12.16
N ALA A 428 16.35 28.40 -11.63
CA ALA A 428 16.93 27.25 -12.33
C ALA A 428 15.96 26.80 -13.44
N GLN A 429 16.38 26.94 -14.69
CA GLN A 429 15.56 26.61 -15.86
C GLN A 429 16.33 25.69 -16.80
N TRP A 430 15.78 24.51 -17.09
CA TRP A 430 16.21 23.68 -18.21
C TRP A 430 15.05 23.56 -19.19
N GLY A 431 15.30 23.73 -20.48
CA GLY A 431 14.26 23.52 -21.47
C GLY A 431 14.72 23.74 -22.90
N ILE A 432 14.00 23.12 -23.81
CA ILE A 432 14.19 23.26 -25.26
C ILE A 432 13.11 24.21 -25.75
N LYS A 433 13.52 25.30 -26.39
CA LYS A 433 12.64 26.27 -27.04
C LYS A 433 12.81 26.15 -28.54
N THR A 434 11.73 25.91 -29.26
CA THR A 434 11.71 25.99 -30.72
C THR A 434 11.03 27.28 -31.13
N ASN A 435 11.60 27.94 -32.13
CA ASN A 435 10.98 29.09 -32.78
C ASN A 435 11.16 28.91 -34.29
N VAL A 436 10.07 28.64 -34.97
CA VAL A 436 10.03 28.55 -36.44
C VAL A 436 8.85 29.38 -36.90
N ASN A 437 9.11 30.40 -37.73
CA ASN A 437 8.08 31.30 -38.26
C ASN A 437 7.18 31.93 -37.17
N ASP A 438 7.80 32.41 -36.07
CA ASP A 438 7.14 33.00 -34.91
C ASP A 438 6.22 32.06 -34.10
N LEU A 439 6.08 30.80 -34.50
CA LEU A 439 5.47 29.78 -33.68
C LEU A 439 6.48 29.28 -32.65
N ARG A 440 6.21 29.63 -31.38
CA ARG A 440 7.02 29.24 -30.23
C ARG A 440 6.40 28.01 -29.59
N GLY A 441 7.24 27.06 -29.24
CA GLY A 441 6.88 25.89 -28.44
C GLY A 441 8.08 25.41 -27.65
N GLY A 442 7.84 24.56 -26.67
CA GLY A 442 8.94 24.05 -25.87
C GLY A 442 8.51 23.13 -24.73
N VAL A 443 9.51 22.49 -24.16
CA VAL A 443 9.37 21.64 -22.98
C VAL A 443 10.49 21.97 -22.02
N GLY A 444 10.19 22.03 -20.72
CA GLY A 444 11.20 22.33 -19.73
C GLY A 444 10.77 22.12 -18.29
N PHE A 445 11.78 22.15 -17.43
CA PHE A 445 11.65 22.15 -15.99
C PHE A 445 11.98 23.54 -15.46
N TYR A 446 11.10 24.02 -14.59
CA TYR A 446 11.23 25.29 -13.90
C TYR A 446 11.20 25.04 -12.40
N ASN A 447 12.20 25.57 -11.69
CA ASN A 447 12.26 25.53 -10.23
C ASN A 447 12.58 26.94 -9.73
N ASP A 448 11.62 27.52 -9.00
CA ASP A 448 11.71 28.85 -8.37
C ASP A 448 12.06 28.78 -6.87
N GLY A 449 12.42 27.60 -6.38
CA GLY A 449 12.72 27.34 -4.97
C GLY A 449 11.48 27.10 -4.08
N THR A 450 10.26 27.24 -4.60
CA THR A 450 9.00 26.96 -3.87
C THR A 450 8.19 25.85 -4.53
N ALA A 451 8.18 25.77 -5.86
CA ALA A 451 7.54 24.73 -6.63
C ALA A 451 8.38 24.31 -7.83
N THR A 452 8.47 23.00 -8.07
CA THR A 452 9.01 22.45 -9.32
C THR A 452 7.87 22.24 -10.31
N SER A 453 7.99 22.78 -11.51
CA SER A 453 7.00 22.63 -12.58
C SER A 453 7.63 22.02 -13.83
N PHE A 454 6.97 20.98 -14.37
CA PHE A 454 7.22 20.52 -15.74
C PHE A 454 6.24 21.23 -16.67
N LEU A 455 6.77 22.07 -17.57
CA LEU A 455 6.00 22.93 -18.45
C LEU A 455 6.15 22.43 -19.88
N VAL A 456 5.00 22.17 -20.53
CA VAL A 456 4.92 21.86 -21.95
C VAL A 456 4.10 22.96 -22.61
N ASP A 457 4.77 23.80 -23.41
CA ASP A 457 4.11 24.80 -24.25
C ASP A 457 3.99 24.24 -25.66
N SER A 458 2.79 23.76 -25.99
CA SER A 458 2.49 23.17 -27.29
C SER A 458 1.03 23.37 -27.67
N GLN A 459 0.76 23.52 -28.96
CA GLN A 459 -0.61 23.54 -29.48
C GLN A 459 -1.29 22.15 -29.41
N ALA A 460 -0.49 21.09 -29.39
CA ALA A 460 -0.95 19.72 -29.18
C ALA A 460 0.13 18.92 -28.44
N PHE A 461 -0.24 18.31 -27.31
CA PHE A 461 0.59 17.36 -26.58
C PHE A 461 -0.08 15.99 -26.63
N ALA A 462 0.67 14.96 -27.01
CA ALA A 462 0.16 13.59 -27.01
C ALA A 462 1.25 12.60 -26.61
N VAL A 463 0.93 11.70 -25.68
CA VAL A 463 1.77 10.54 -25.38
C VAL A 463 1.48 9.49 -26.44
N THR A 464 2.50 9.00 -27.14
CA THR A 464 2.35 8.02 -28.23
C THR A 464 3.07 6.72 -27.89
N GLY A 465 2.55 5.59 -28.39
CA GLY A 465 3.20 4.30 -28.28
C GLY A 465 2.60 3.29 -29.26
N GLY A 466 3.46 2.47 -29.88
CA GLY A 466 3.07 1.37 -30.76
C GLY A 466 3.74 1.39 -32.14
N ASN A 467 4.14 0.22 -32.63
CA ASN A 467 4.59 0.04 -34.01
C ASN A 467 3.37 -0.05 -34.95
N GLY A 468 3.20 0.92 -35.85
CA GLY A 468 2.34 0.81 -37.05
C GLY A 468 0.99 1.52 -37.00
N SER A 469 0.48 1.95 -35.84
CA SER A 469 -0.65 2.89 -35.73
C SER A 469 -0.56 3.64 -34.40
N PRO A 470 -0.38 4.96 -34.39
CA PRO A 470 -0.20 5.71 -33.16
C PRO A 470 -1.46 5.64 -32.30
N VAL A 471 -1.37 4.99 -31.14
CA VAL A 471 -2.38 5.07 -30.09
C VAL A 471 -2.07 6.29 -29.24
N PHE A 472 -3.04 7.17 -29.08
CA PHE A 472 -2.94 8.38 -28.27
C PHE A 472 -3.82 8.24 -27.02
N PRO A 473 -3.35 7.57 -25.95
CA PRO A 473 -4.12 7.39 -24.73
C PRO A 473 -4.45 8.72 -24.02
N PHE A 474 -3.58 9.74 -24.18
CA PHE A 474 -3.74 11.05 -23.57
C PHE A 474 -3.35 12.14 -24.57
N VAL A 475 -4.29 13.04 -24.88
CA VAL A 475 -4.08 14.19 -25.77
C VAL A 475 -4.57 15.47 -25.12
N ILE A 476 -3.74 16.50 -25.08
CA ILE A 476 -4.19 17.88 -24.80
C ILE A 476 -4.19 18.63 -26.13
N LYS A 477 -5.37 19.03 -26.57
CA LYS A 477 -5.56 19.81 -27.81
C LYS A 477 -6.76 20.73 -27.67
N ASP A 478 -6.64 21.96 -28.18
CA ASP A 478 -7.71 22.96 -28.14
C ASP A 478 -8.25 23.23 -26.72
N GLY A 479 -7.35 23.19 -25.72
CA GLY A 479 -7.68 23.37 -24.30
C GLY A 479 -8.45 22.22 -23.65
N LYS A 480 -8.58 21.07 -24.32
CA LYS A 480 -9.29 19.89 -23.81
C LYS A 480 -8.33 18.71 -23.68
N THR A 481 -8.49 17.98 -22.59
CA THR A 481 -7.88 16.65 -22.42
C THR A 481 -8.82 15.60 -23.01
N VAL A 482 -8.34 14.85 -23.99
CA VAL A 482 -9.05 13.72 -24.61
C VAL A 482 -8.38 12.43 -24.16
N ILE A 483 -9.16 11.58 -23.49
CA ILE A 483 -8.73 10.26 -23.02
C ILE A 483 -9.72 9.25 -23.59
N LYS A 484 -9.21 8.23 -24.29
CA LYS A 484 -10.05 7.20 -24.91
C LYS A 484 -10.61 6.25 -23.85
N GLU A 485 -9.74 5.76 -22.96
CA GLU A 485 -10.06 4.84 -21.87
C GLU A 485 -9.22 5.24 -20.65
N ALA A 486 -9.84 5.30 -19.47
CA ALA A 486 -9.18 5.66 -18.22
C ALA A 486 -9.61 4.72 -17.10
N LEU A 487 -8.64 4.15 -16.39
CA LEU A 487 -8.86 3.56 -15.07
C LEU A 487 -8.46 4.60 -14.03
N ILE A 488 -9.43 5.12 -13.28
CA ILE A 488 -9.22 6.17 -12.29
C ILE A 488 -9.66 5.63 -10.94
N ASP A 489 -8.75 5.57 -9.97
CA ASP A 489 -9.06 5.12 -8.61
C ASP A 489 -10.07 6.06 -7.93
N THR A 490 -9.79 7.37 -7.93
CA THR A 490 -10.70 8.41 -7.44
C THR A 490 -10.67 9.65 -8.34
N ALA A 491 -11.84 10.12 -8.78
CA ALA A 491 -11.99 11.34 -9.57
C ALA A 491 -12.82 12.39 -8.82
N ALA A 492 -12.21 13.55 -8.51
CA ALA A 492 -12.92 14.72 -8.01
C ALA A 492 -13.24 15.67 -9.16
N ILE A 493 -14.48 15.65 -9.65
CA ILE A 493 -14.92 16.43 -10.81
C ILE A 493 -15.93 17.50 -10.35
N TYR A 494 -15.60 18.78 -10.52
CA TYR A 494 -16.51 19.88 -10.16
C TYR A 494 -17.73 19.95 -11.09
N THR A 495 -17.53 19.71 -12.39
CA THR A 495 -18.61 19.66 -13.38
C THR A 495 -18.35 18.55 -14.38
N LEU A 496 -19.21 17.53 -14.40
CA LEU A 496 -19.19 16.45 -15.38
C LEU A 496 -20.31 16.68 -16.40
N ILE A 497 -19.94 16.99 -17.65
CA ILE A 497 -20.87 17.03 -18.78
C ILE A 497 -20.71 15.72 -19.55
N ALA A 498 -21.66 14.80 -19.37
CA ALA A 498 -21.66 13.50 -20.04
C ALA A 498 -23.03 13.24 -20.67
N ALA A 499 -23.05 12.68 -21.87
CA ALA A 499 -24.30 12.27 -22.52
C ALA A 499 -24.93 11.05 -21.82
N ASN A 500 -24.09 10.13 -21.33
CA ASN A 500 -24.50 8.94 -20.59
C ASN A 500 -23.54 8.72 -19.42
N ILE A 501 -24.10 8.41 -18.25
CA ILE A 501 -23.35 7.93 -17.08
C ILE A 501 -23.89 6.54 -16.74
N VAL A 502 -23.04 5.53 -16.84
CA VAL A 502 -23.34 4.16 -16.42
C VAL A 502 -22.51 3.89 -15.18
N ALA A 503 -23.16 3.68 -14.03
CA ALA A 503 -22.51 3.43 -12.76
C ALA A 503 -23.34 2.46 -11.92
N GLU A 504 -22.68 1.65 -11.08
CA GLU A 504 -23.37 0.75 -10.14
C GLU A 504 -24.14 1.53 -9.07
N LYS A 505 -23.59 2.66 -8.64
CA LYS A 505 -24.18 3.54 -7.63
C LYS A 505 -23.95 5.00 -7.99
N ILE A 506 -25.03 5.77 -8.03
CA ILE A 506 -24.99 7.23 -8.12
C ILE A 506 -25.41 7.78 -6.76
N ALA A 507 -24.46 8.35 -6.02
CA ALA A 507 -24.72 9.03 -4.75
C ALA A 507 -24.80 10.54 -4.99
N ALA A 508 -26.01 11.09 -5.00
CA ALA A 508 -26.23 12.53 -5.10
C ALA A 508 -26.62 13.09 -3.72
N SER A 509 -25.72 13.85 -3.09
CA SER A 509 -25.97 14.41 -1.75
C SER A 509 -27.07 15.49 -1.72
N ILE A 510 -27.42 16.07 -2.88
CA ILE A 510 -28.33 17.23 -2.96
C ILE A 510 -29.56 16.93 -3.81
N ARG A 511 -29.39 16.64 -5.12
CA ARG A 511 -30.50 16.50 -6.07
C ARG A 511 -30.11 15.62 -7.25
N ILE A 512 -31.07 14.81 -7.71
CA ILE A 512 -31.08 14.19 -9.03
C ILE A 512 -32.25 14.81 -9.78
N GLU A 513 -31.99 15.44 -10.93
CA GLU A 513 -33.03 15.97 -11.81
C GLU A 513 -33.09 15.12 -13.07
N SER A 514 -34.19 14.38 -13.24
CA SER A 514 -34.43 13.53 -14.41
C SER A 514 -35.89 13.63 -14.82
N PRO A 515 -36.21 13.70 -16.13
CA PRO A 515 -37.58 13.61 -16.62
C PRO A 515 -38.29 12.32 -16.19
N VAL A 516 -37.53 11.22 -16.11
CA VAL A 516 -38.03 9.90 -15.74
C VAL A 516 -36.99 9.18 -14.88
N ILE A 517 -37.41 8.60 -13.76
CA ILE A 517 -36.59 7.71 -12.92
C ILE A 517 -37.21 6.31 -13.03
N ASN A 518 -36.62 5.46 -13.88
CA ASN A 518 -37.07 4.08 -14.09
C ASN A 518 -36.20 3.11 -13.26
N GLY A 519 -36.75 2.58 -12.17
CA GLY A 519 -36.18 1.43 -11.44
C GLY A 519 -35.84 1.68 -9.96
N GLY A 520 -36.18 0.69 -9.12
CA GLY A 520 -35.75 0.58 -7.72
C GLY A 520 -36.82 0.80 -6.65
N SER A 521 -36.36 0.80 -5.39
CA SER A 521 -37.11 1.25 -4.22
C SER A 521 -36.76 2.72 -3.94
N ILE A 522 -37.75 3.60 -3.82
CA ILE A 522 -37.53 4.96 -3.30
C ILE A 522 -37.58 4.87 -1.78
N THR A 523 -36.42 4.94 -1.14
CA THR A 523 -36.30 4.90 0.32
C THR A 523 -35.91 6.29 0.79
N GLY A 524 -36.85 7.02 1.40
CA GLY A 524 -36.64 8.41 1.84
C GLY A 524 -37.64 8.80 2.93
N THR A 525 -37.38 9.92 3.59
CA THR A 525 -38.26 10.44 4.66
C THR A 525 -39.62 10.84 4.11
N SER A 526 -39.68 11.45 2.93
CA SER A 526 -40.95 11.82 2.31
C SER A 526 -40.86 11.76 0.79
N LEU A 527 -41.97 11.44 0.12
CA LEU A 527 -42.15 11.60 -1.32
C LEU A 527 -43.09 12.78 -1.54
N ASN A 528 -42.72 13.74 -2.40
CA ASN A 528 -43.61 14.84 -2.78
C ASN A 528 -43.60 15.00 -4.31
N ILE A 529 -44.74 14.73 -4.95
CA ILE A 529 -44.93 14.90 -6.39
C ILE A 529 -45.77 16.16 -6.62
N ASN A 530 -45.10 17.27 -6.89
CA ASN A 530 -45.71 18.58 -7.22
C ASN A 530 -46.80 19.04 -6.25
N ASP A 531 -46.65 18.72 -4.96
CA ASP A 531 -47.64 18.96 -3.90
C ASP A 531 -49.00 18.30 -4.09
N ARG A 532 -49.14 17.40 -5.07
CA ARG A 532 -50.39 16.69 -5.39
C ARG A 532 -50.44 15.26 -4.85
N THR A 533 -49.28 14.62 -4.70
CA THR A 533 -49.15 13.32 -4.04
C THR A 533 -47.98 13.37 -3.08
N LYS A 534 -48.26 13.23 -1.79
CA LYS A 534 -47.27 13.28 -0.71
C LYS A 534 -47.33 12.01 0.12
N ILE A 535 -46.17 11.46 0.43
CA ILE A 535 -46.00 10.46 1.49
C ILE A 535 -45.12 11.12 2.54
N SER A 536 -45.64 11.33 3.75
CA SER A 536 -44.89 11.88 4.86
C SER A 536 -44.00 10.81 5.54
N SER A 537 -43.13 11.24 6.45
CA SER A 537 -42.27 10.33 7.21
C SER A 537 -43.01 9.42 8.18
N THR A 538 -44.29 9.69 8.47
CA THR A 538 -45.15 8.80 9.26
C THR A 538 -45.91 7.79 8.39
N GLY A 539 -45.71 7.82 7.07
CA GLY A 539 -46.42 6.96 6.12
C GLY A 539 -47.80 7.48 5.70
N LEU A 540 -48.22 8.67 6.15
CA LEU A 540 -49.46 9.28 5.67
C LEU A 540 -49.34 9.61 4.17
N LEU A 541 -50.23 9.02 3.37
CA LEU A 541 -50.42 9.31 1.96
C LEU A 541 -51.51 10.38 1.78
N GLU A 542 -51.13 11.55 1.28
CA GLU A 542 -52.05 12.63 0.89
C GLU A 542 -52.03 12.78 -0.64
N THR A 543 -53.18 12.63 -1.30
CA THR A 543 -53.24 12.66 -2.77
C THR A 543 -54.49 13.39 -3.27
N LEU A 544 -54.33 14.26 -4.25
CA LEU A 544 -55.41 15.00 -4.88
C LEU A 544 -55.89 14.27 -6.14
N ASN A 545 -57.22 14.10 -6.28
CA ASN A 545 -57.87 13.47 -7.44
C ASN A 545 -57.36 12.05 -7.74
N ALA A 546 -57.16 11.24 -6.71
CA ALA A 546 -56.72 9.87 -6.88
C ALA A 546 -57.80 8.99 -7.56
N ARG A 547 -57.37 8.22 -8.57
CA ARG A 547 -58.14 7.13 -9.16
C ARG A 547 -57.48 5.81 -8.77
N ILE A 548 -58.14 5.05 -7.90
CA ILE A 548 -57.64 3.77 -7.39
C ILE A 548 -58.42 2.64 -8.09
N HIS A 549 -57.71 1.77 -8.79
CA HIS A 549 -58.30 0.55 -9.36
C HIS A 549 -57.95 -0.65 -8.46
N GLY A 550 -58.88 -1.59 -8.30
CA GLY A 550 -58.70 -2.79 -7.48
C GLY A 550 -59.30 -2.66 -6.09
N VAL A 551 -58.69 -3.31 -5.09
CA VAL A 551 -59.24 -3.45 -3.74
C VAL A 551 -58.58 -2.46 -2.79
N ILE A 552 -59.39 -1.68 -2.07
CA ILE A 552 -58.95 -0.87 -0.93
C ILE A 552 -59.23 -1.68 0.34
N ARG A 553 -58.18 -2.00 1.12
CA ARG A 553 -58.31 -2.64 2.44
C ARG A 553 -57.98 -1.62 3.52
N ALA A 554 -58.97 -1.20 4.29
CA ALA A 554 -58.80 -0.24 5.38
C ALA A 554 -59.48 -0.77 6.65
N THR A 555 -58.90 -0.48 7.81
CA THR A 555 -59.49 -0.77 9.14
C THR A 555 -60.35 0.38 9.65
N SER A 556 -60.24 1.55 9.04
CA SER A 556 -60.99 2.77 9.34
C SER A 556 -60.97 3.69 8.12
N GLY A 557 -61.96 4.57 8.00
CA GLY A 557 -62.00 5.60 6.97
C GLY A 557 -63.23 6.47 7.11
N GLU A 558 -63.14 7.67 6.55
CA GLU A 558 -64.25 8.62 6.41
C GLU A 558 -64.34 8.98 4.93
N LEU A 559 -65.55 8.97 4.36
CA LEU A 559 -65.79 9.21 2.96
C LEU A 559 -67.03 10.09 2.80
N ASP A 560 -66.87 11.25 2.17
CA ASP A 560 -67.96 12.18 1.88
C ASP A 560 -68.36 12.12 0.40
N ASN A 561 -69.65 12.34 0.14
CA ASN A 561 -70.21 12.44 -1.22
C ASN A 561 -69.89 11.22 -2.11
N VAL A 562 -69.95 10.02 -1.52
CA VAL A 562 -69.66 8.77 -2.22
C VAL A 562 -70.83 8.38 -3.12
N VAL A 563 -70.53 8.09 -4.39
CA VAL A 563 -71.45 7.44 -5.32
C VAL A 563 -71.01 5.98 -5.48
N ILE A 564 -71.94 5.05 -5.25
CA ILE A 564 -71.76 3.63 -5.50
C ILE A 564 -72.59 3.28 -6.73
N ASN A 565 -71.93 2.98 -7.85
CA ASN A 565 -72.61 2.75 -9.14
C ASN A 565 -73.33 1.41 -9.20
N GLU A 566 -72.89 0.42 -8.42
CA GLU A 566 -73.40 -0.95 -8.44
C GLU A 566 -73.68 -1.43 -6.99
N ASN A 567 -73.40 -2.71 -6.71
CA ASN A 567 -73.72 -3.36 -5.46
C ASN A 567 -72.68 -3.04 -4.37
N CYS A 568 -73.15 -2.98 -3.11
CA CYS A 568 -72.31 -2.86 -1.91
C CYS A 568 -72.76 -3.92 -0.88
N ASP A 569 -71.81 -4.69 -0.34
CA ASP A 569 -72.03 -5.64 0.75
C ASP A 569 -71.51 -5.05 2.06
N ILE A 570 -72.40 -4.81 3.02
CA ILE A 570 -72.08 -4.28 4.35
C ILE A 570 -72.32 -5.39 5.37
N LYS A 571 -71.24 -6.06 5.77
CA LYS A 571 -71.27 -7.11 6.80
C LYS A 571 -71.43 -6.56 8.22
N GLY A 572 -71.20 -5.26 8.40
CA GLY A 572 -71.34 -4.54 9.66
C GLY A 572 -72.68 -3.81 9.77
N THR A 573 -72.70 -2.73 10.56
CA THR A 573 -73.89 -1.90 10.74
C THR A 573 -73.89 -0.72 9.77
N LEU A 574 -75.01 -0.52 9.06
CA LEU A 574 -75.29 0.70 8.30
C LEU A 574 -76.16 1.65 9.15
N SER A 575 -75.61 2.81 9.52
CA SER A 575 -76.33 3.85 10.25
C SER A 575 -76.56 5.06 9.35
N VAL A 576 -77.82 5.38 9.05
CA VAL A 576 -78.19 6.48 8.15
C VAL A 576 -79.15 7.42 8.85
N ARG A 577 -78.91 8.73 8.74
CA ARG A 577 -79.82 9.76 9.28
C ARG A 577 -80.95 10.09 8.31
N ASN A 578 -80.62 10.21 7.02
CA ASN A 578 -81.56 10.56 5.95
C ASN A 578 -81.37 9.59 4.77
N VAL A 579 -82.45 8.95 4.33
CA VAL A 579 -82.51 8.16 3.10
C VAL A 579 -83.48 8.86 2.17
N ASP A 580 -83.05 9.13 0.94
CA ASP A 580 -83.93 9.62 -0.12
C ASP A 580 -84.40 8.42 -0.94
N GLY A 581 -85.70 8.09 -0.82
CA GLY A 581 -86.33 6.90 -1.42
C GLY A 581 -86.78 5.84 -0.41
N ASP A 582 -87.55 4.86 -0.91
CA ASP A 582 -88.33 3.96 -0.06
C ASP A 582 -87.59 2.68 0.35
N VAL A 583 -87.59 2.40 1.66
CA VAL A 583 -87.24 1.07 2.22
C VAL A 583 -88.48 0.16 2.24
N VAL A 584 -89.66 0.77 2.41
CA VAL A 584 -91.00 0.17 2.29
C VAL A 584 -91.82 1.11 1.42
N ASP A 585 -92.43 0.58 0.36
CA ASP A 585 -93.36 1.36 -0.49
C ASP A 585 -94.77 1.22 0.11
N ARG A 586 -95.30 2.33 0.64
CA ARG A 586 -96.59 2.40 1.35
C ARG A 586 -97.52 3.38 0.67
N THR A 587 -98.74 2.94 0.41
CA THR A 587 -99.84 3.82 0.02
C THR A 587 -101.04 3.65 0.96
N VAL A 588 -101.82 4.72 1.15
CA VAL A 588 -102.93 4.76 2.11
C VAL A 588 -104.17 5.37 1.45
N VAL A 589 -105.31 4.70 1.58
CA VAL A 589 -106.64 5.24 1.28
C VAL A 589 -107.36 5.50 2.60
N VAL A 590 -107.67 6.76 2.87
CA VAL A 590 -108.45 7.15 4.06
C VAL A 590 -109.93 7.08 3.71
N VAL A 591 -110.70 6.33 4.51
CA VAL A 591 -112.17 6.30 4.45
C VAL A 591 -112.68 7.39 5.42
N PRO A 592 -113.08 8.58 4.92
CA PRO A 592 -113.31 9.74 5.77
C PRO A 592 -114.63 9.68 6.56
N LYS A 593 -115.57 8.84 6.14
CA LYS A 593 -116.86 8.58 6.79
C LYS A 593 -117.33 7.19 6.42
N ASP A 594 -118.19 6.62 7.26
CA ASP A 594 -118.81 5.33 6.98
C ASP A 594 -119.54 5.35 5.63
N HIS A 595 -119.39 4.26 4.88
CA HIS A 595 -119.94 4.11 3.55
C HIS A 595 -120.63 2.77 3.39
N ASP A 596 -121.95 2.82 3.14
CA ASP A 596 -122.76 1.62 2.96
C ASP A 596 -122.70 1.14 1.50
N VAL A 597 -122.26 -0.09 1.30
CA VAL A 597 -122.19 -0.77 0.01
C VAL A 597 -123.38 -1.71 -0.10
N GLY A 598 -124.16 -1.56 -1.16
CA GLY A 598 -125.40 -2.29 -1.36
C GLY A 598 -125.21 -3.73 -1.86
N PRO A 599 -126.29 -4.52 -1.87
CA PRO A 599 -126.24 -5.92 -2.26
C PRO A 599 -125.74 -6.13 -3.71
N SER A 600 -124.95 -7.17 -3.94
CA SER A 600 -124.33 -7.51 -5.23
C SER A 600 -123.45 -6.41 -5.85
N GLN A 601 -123.13 -5.32 -5.13
CA GLN A 601 -122.25 -4.28 -5.65
C GLN A 601 -120.79 -4.69 -5.51
N ARG A 602 -120.00 -4.48 -6.57
CA ARG A 602 -118.55 -4.63 -6.52
C ARG A 602 -117.93 -3.30 -6.14
N TYR A 603 -117.46 -3.19 -4.90
CA TYR A 603 -116.89 -1.96 -4.38
C TYR A 603 -115.38 -2.07 -4.24
N VAL A 604 -114.64 -1.15 -4.85
CA VAL A 604 -113.17 -1.15 -4.80
C VAL A 604 -112.71 -0.46 -3.53
N LEU A 605 -112.03 -1.21 -2.66
CA LEU A 605 -111.51 -0.69 -1.40
C LEU A 605 -110.18 0.04 -1.60
N ILE A 606 -109.30 -0.52 -2.44
CA ILE A 606 -108.02 0.08 -2.84
C ILE A 606 -107.53 -0.57 -4.14
N GLU A 607 -106.91 0.20 -5.02
CA GLU A 607 -106.22 -0.31 -6.22
C GLU A 607 -105.01 0.56 -6.57
N GLY A 608 -104.04 -0.01 -7.28
CA GLY A 608 -102.84 0.72 -7.65
C GLY A 608 -101.84 -0.06 -8.49
N GLU A 609 -100.74 0.61 -8.82
CA GLU A 609 -99.63 0.08 -9.61
C GLU A 609 -98.37 -0.08 -8.75
N ILE A 610 -97.77 -1.26 -8.81
CA ILE A 610 -96.50 -1.59 -8.18
C ILE A 610 -95.42 -1.56 -9.27
N LYS A 611 -94.62 -0.49 -9.27
CA LYS A 611 -93.51 -0.33 -10.21
C LYS A 611 -92.40 -1.37 -9.92
N PRO A 612 -91.60 -1.78 -10.92
CA PRO A 612 -90.53 -2.78 -10.73
C PRO A 612 -89.29 -2.23 -9.98
N GLY A 613 -89.21 -0.93 -9.72
CA GLY A 613 -88.03 -0.26 -9.16
C GLY A 613 -86.98 0.07 -10.24
N VAL A 614 -85.96 0.86 -9.87
CA VAL A 614 -84.95 1.41 -10.82
C VAL A 614 -84.12 0.32 -11.51
N LEU A 615 -83.84 -0.79 -10.81
CA LEU A 615 -83.02 -1.91 -11.33
C LEU A 615 -83.86 -3.12 -11.79
N GLY A 616 -85.20 -3.01 -11.78
CA GLY A 616 -86.09 -4.16 -11.88
C GLY A 616 -86.17 -4.94 -10.57
N SER A 617 -87.25 -5.72 -10.39
CA SER A 617 -87.44 -6.52 -9.18
C SER A 617 -86.54 -7.74 -9.25
N ILE A 618 -85.48 -7.81 -8.45
CA ILE A 618 -84.54 -8.96 -8.44
C ILE A 618 -85.05 -10.15 -7.61
N GLU A 619 -86.04 -9.93 -6.75
CA GLU A 619 -86.67 -10.96 -5.92
C GLU A 619 -88.20 -10.77 -5.88
N ASN A 620 -88.91 -11.81 -5.42
CA ASN A 620 -90.35 -11.72 -5.16
C ASN A 620 -90.59 -10.72 -4.03
N ARG A 621 -91.64 -9.91 -4.16
CA ARG A 621 -92.09 -8.95 -3.14
C ARG A 621 -93.38 -9.43 -2.50
N ILE A 622 -93.72 -8.89 -1.33
CA ILE A 622 -94.97 -9.21 -0.64
C ILE A 622 -95.80 -7.93 -0.60
N LEU A 623 -96.99 -7.97 -1.21
CA LEU A 623 -98.03 -6.97 -1.00
C LEU A 623 -98.85 -7.38 0.23
N VAL A 624 -99.06 -6.46 1.16
CA VAL A 624 -100.00 -6.62 2.28
C VAL A 624 -100.94 -5.42 2.28
N VAL A 625 -102.24 -5.70 2.17
CA VAL A 625 -103.32 -4.73 2.39
C VAL A 625 -103.93 -4.96 3.76
N SER A 626 -103.93 -3.92 4.58
CA SER A 626 -104.41 -3.93 5.97
C SER A 626 -105.30 -2.71 6.25
N GLY A 627 -105.87 -2.63 7.46
CA GLY A 627 -106.70 -1.49 7.88
C GLY A 627 -108.10 -1.44 7.24
N ILE A 628 -108.52 -2.52 6.58
CA ILE A 628 -109.91 -2.68 6.12
C ILE A 628 -110.78 -2.91 7.36
N SER A 629 -111.88 -2.15 7.50
CA SER A 629 -112.86 -2.31 8.58
C SER A 629 -114.26 -2.35 7.98
N LEU A 630 -114.93 -3.50 8.11
CA LEU A 630 -116.22 -3.78 7.49
C LEU A 630 -117.21 -4.19 8.57
N ASP A 631 -118.43 -3.67 8.51
CA ASP A 631 -119.48 -3.95 9.48
C ASP A 631 -120.76 -4.37 8.76
N HIS A 632 -121.44 -5.36 9.31
CA HIS A 632 -122.70 -5.86 8.76
C HIS A 632 -123.84 -4.92 9.16
N GLN A 633 -124.63 -4.42 8.20
CA GLN A 633 -125.75 -3.52 8.51
C GLN A 633 -127.10 -4.25 8.39
N GLY A 634 -127.77 -4.46 9.52
CA GLY A 634 -129.14 -4.99 9.58
C GLY A 634 -129.39 -5.85 10.82
N GLY A 635 -129.83 -5.22 11.91
CA GLY A 635 -130.19 -5.90 13.15
C GLY A 635 -131.28 -6.96 12.95
N GLY A 636 -131.02 -8.17 13.43
CA GLY A 636 -132.01 -9.23 13.63
C GLY A 636 -132.27 -10.14 12.42
N GLY A 637 -131.45 -11.18 12.26
CA GLY A 637 -131.91 -12.47 11.71
C GLY A 637 -131.57 -12.80 10.24
N SER A 638 -130.80 -11.99 9.53
CA SER A 638 -130.31 -12.36 8.18
C SER A 638 -128.79 -12.57 8.18
N SER A 639 -128.35 -13.70 7.60
CA SER A 639 -126.94 -14.03 7.42
C SER A 639 -126.30 -13.04 6.45
N SER A 640 -125.64 -12.00 6.97
CA SER A 640 -124.97 -11.05 6.10
C SER A 640 -123.63 -11.62 5.68
N ASN A 641 -123.50 -11.88 4.38
CA ASN A 641 -122.31 -12.49 3.81
C ASN A 641 -121.66 -11.52 2.83
N PHE A 642 -120.34 -11.46 2.86
CA PHE A 642 -119.59 -10.70 1.87
C PHE A 642 -118.24 -11.34 1.61
N ASP A 643 -117.71 -11.00 0.44
CA ASP A 643 -116.42 -11.45 -0.02
C ASP A 643 -115.49 -10.25 -0.21
N VAL A 644 -114.24 -10.41 0.21
CA VAL A 644 -113.17 -9.45 -0.10
C VAL A 644 -112.10 -10.17 -0.91
N TYR A 645 -111.90 -9.72 -2.14
CA TYR A 645 -110.95 -10.31 -3.08
C TYR A 645 -109.74 -9.41 -3.27
N LEU A 646 -108.54 -9.98 -3.18
CA LEU A 646 -107.31 -9.37 -3.65
C LEU A 646 -106.95 -9.93 -5.03
N TYR A 647 -106.90 -9.06 -6.04
CA TYR A 647 -106.42 -9.36 -7.37
C TYR A 647 -105.03 -8.79 -7.61
N LEU A 648 -104.19 -9.52 -8.33
CA LEU A 648 -102.92 -9.07 -8.90
C LEU A 648 -102.95 -9.32 -10.41
N ASN A 649 -102.73 -8.28 -11.22
CA ASN A 649 -102.86 -8.30 -12.67
C ASN A 649 -104.17 -8.92 -13.17
N GLY A 650 -105.27 -8.63 -12.47
CA GLY A 650 -106.60 -9.16 -12.78
C GLY A 650 -106.86 -10.61 -12.34
N SER A 651 -105.85 -11.34 -11.84
CA SER A 651 -106.01 -12.69 -11.31
C SER A 651 -106.21 -12.68 -9.79
N GLN A 652 -107.16 -13.45 -9.28
CA GLN A 652 -107.43 -13.55 -7.84
C GLN A 652 -106.25 -14.23 -7.14
N ARG A 653 -105.75 -13.61 -6.06
CA ARG A 653 -104.60 -14.10 -5.28
C ARG A 653 -104.98 -14.53 -3.88
N GLN A 654 -105.88 -13.79 -3.24
CA GLN A 654 -106.43 -14.16 -1.96
C GLN A 654 -107.90 -13.73 -1.90
N HIS A 655 -108.67 -14.45 -1.11
CA HIS A 655 -110.08 -14.21 -0.90
C HIS A 655 -110.38 -14.41 0.58
N PHE A 656 -111.12 -13.46 1.15
CA PHE A 656 -111.70 -13.55 2.48
C PHE A 656 -113.21 -13.64 2.32
N HIS A 657 -113.82 -14.68 2.87
CA HIS A 657 -115.27 -14.85 2.93
C HIS A 657 -115.73 -14.61 4.36
N SER A 658 -116.62 -13.64 4.56
CA SER A 658 -117.37 -13.52 5.81
C SER A 658 -118.66 -14.32 5.68
N HIS A 659 -118.81 -15.34 6.51
CA HIS A 659 -120.06 -16.05 6.71
C HIS A 659 -120.50 -15.81 8.15
N ASN A 660 -121.46 -14.91 8.35
CA ASN A 660 -121.89 -14.57 9.70
C ASN A 660 -123.38 -14.86 9.87
N VAL A 661 -123.68 -15.80 10.77
CA VAL A 661 -125.02 -16.18 11.16
C VAL A 661 -125.12 -15.82 12.65
N GLU A 662 -125.66 -14.63 12.92
CA GLU A 662 -126.05 -14.11 14.26
C GLU A 662 -125.10 -13.16 15.05
N GLU A 663 -124.00 -12.61 14.51
CA GLU A 663 -123.20 -11.61 15.25
C GLU A 663 -123.26 -10.17 14.69
N GLU A 664 -123.52 -9.19 15.58
CA GLU A 664 -123.23 -7.77 15.37
C GLU A 664 -121.74 -7.53 15.66
N GLY A 665 -120.95 -7.18 14.65
CA GLY A 665 -119.52 -6.96 14.83
C GLY A 665 -118.78 -6.56 13.56
N SER A 666 -117.73 -5.76 13.75
CA SER A 666 -116.84 -5.34 12.65
C SER A 666 -115.76 -6.38 12.39
N VAL A 667 -115.53 -6.66 11.11
CA VAL A 667 -114.52 -7.59 10.61
C VAL A 667 -113.40 -6.80 9.94
N THR A 668 -112.16 -7.11 10.27
CA THR A 668 -110.98 -6.44 9.73
C THR A 668 -110.10 -7.39 8.92
N PRO A 669 -110.46 -7.70 7.65
CA PRO A 669 -109.67 -8.62 6.85
C PRO A 669 -108.31 -8.00 6.50
N GLN A 670 -107.27 -8.84 6.53
CA GLN A 670 -105.96 -8.52 5.97
C GLN A 670 -105.71 -9.45 4.80
N LEU A 671 -105.28 -8.87 3.68
CA LEU A 671 -105.04 -9.61 2.45
C LEU A 671 -103.60 -9.39 2.01
N GLY A 672 -102.95 -10.40 1.48
CA GLY A 672 -101.61 -10.31 0.94
C GLY A 672 -101.36 -11.30 -0.18
N CYS A 673 -100.36 -10.99 -0.99
CA CYS A 673 -99.93 -11.90 -2.04
C CYS A 673 -98.47 -11.71 -2.41
N LEU A 674 -97.86 -12.76 -2.96
CA LEU A 674 -96.56 -12.66 -3.62
C LEU A 674 -96.71 -11.91 -4.95
N VAL A 675 -95.94 -10.84 -5.08
CA VAL A 675 -95.69 -10.09 -6.30
C VAL A 675 -94.43 -10.69 -6.95
N PRO A 676 -94.53 -11.34 -8.11
CA PRO A 676 -93.39 -12.02 -8.72
C PRO A 676 -92.32 -11.04 -9.19
N VAL A 677 -91.09 -11.53 -9.30
CA VAL A 677 -90.01 -10.88 -10.05
C VAL A 677 -90.51 -10.49 -11.44
N SER A 678 -90.46 -9.20 -11.76
CA SER A 678 -90.89 -8.68 -13.05
C SER A 678 -90.21 -7.35 -13.32
N ASN A 679 -89.92 -7.11 -14.60
CA ASN A 679 -89.46 -5.82 -15.13
C ASN A 679 -90.63 -4.95 -15.63
N GLN A 680 -91.86 -5.44 -15.50
CA GLN A 680 -93.09 -4.75 -15.88
C GLN A 680 -93.84 -4.26 -14.63
N VAL A 681 -94.57 -3.16 -14.77
CA VAL A 681 -95.51 -2.67 -13.73
C VAL A 681 -96.54 -3.75 -13.43
N GLN A 682 -96.80 -4.01 -12.14
CA GLN A 682 -97.81 -4.96 -11.67
C GLN A 682 -99.00 -4.17 -11.12
N THR A 683 -100.24 -4.61 -11.37
CA THR A 683 -101.45 -3.93 -10.84
C THR A 683 -102.06 -4.75 -9.71
N PHE A 684 -102.57 -4.09 -8.67
CA PHE A 684 -103.33 -4.75 -7.61
C PHE A 684 -104.68 -4.06 -7.39
N LYS A 685 -105.67 -4.84 -6.93
CA LYS A 685 -107.02 -4.36 -6.65
C LYS A 685 -107.66 -5.18 -5.54
N VAL A 686 -108.21 -4.51 -4.53
CA VAL A 686 -109.01 -5.12 -3.46
C VAL A 686 -110.47 -4.75 -3.63
N VAL A 687 -111.35 -5.74 -3.69
CA VAL A 687 -112.78 -5.56 -3.99
C VAL A 687 -113.64 -6.21 -2.93
N LEU A 688 -114.54 -5.44 -2.32
CA LEU A 688 -115.65 -5.89 -1.51
C LEU A 688 -116.85 -6.26 -2.41
N VAL A 689 -117.47 -7.40 -2.14
CA VAL A 689 -118.67 -7.88 -2.83
C VAL A 689 -119.66 -8.40 -1.79
N PRO A 690 -120.67 -7.60 -1.40
CA PRO A 690 -121.77 -8.08 -0.58
C PRO A 690 -122.61 -9.11 -1.35
N GLN A 691 -123.17 -10.10 -0.66
CA GLN A 691 -124.10 -11.06 -1.28
C GLN A 691 -125.46 -10.41 -1.61
N VAL A 692 -126.32 -11.18 -2.27
CA VAL A 692 -127.51 -10.69 -3.01
C VAL A 692 -128.51 -9.88 -2.16
N ASN A 693 -128.49 -10.04 -0.83
CA ASN A 693 -129.43 -9.36 0.08
C ASN A 693 -128.75 -8.51 1.17
N ASP A 694 -127.44 -8.28 1.10
CA ASP A 694 -126.68 -7.75 2.23
C ASP A 694 -126.10 -6.36 1.99
N TRP A 695 -126.25 -5.50 3.00
CA TRP A 695 -125.56 -4.22 3.07
C TRP A 695 -124.34 -4.34 3.97
N VAL A 696 -123.20 -3.86 3.48
CA VAL A 696 -121.94 -3.85 4.24
C VAL A 696 -121.46 -2.42 4.38
N ARG A 697 -121.21 -2.00 5.61
CA ARG A 697 -120.64 -0.70 5.94
C ARG A 697 -119.12 -0.79 5.94
N VAL A 698 -118.49 -0.03 5.05
CA VAL A 698 -117.06 0.28 5.16
C VAL A 698 -116.94 1.39 6.21
N GLN A 699 -116.34 1.08 7.35
CA GLN A 699 -116.21 2.04 8.46
C GLN A 699 -115.07 3.04 8.21
N GLN A 700 -115.08 4.15 8.94
CA GLN A 700 -113.95 5.07 9.02
C GLN A 700 -112.66 4.36 9.42
N SER A 701 -111.74 4.21 8.47
CA SER A 701 -110.43 3.59 8.67
C SER A 701 -109.41 4.12 7.68
N ALA A 702 -108.14 3.72 7.85
CA ALA A 702 -107.08 3.93 6.88
C ALA A 702 -106.71 2.56 6.29
N ILE A 703 -107.05 2.34 5.03
CA ILE A 703 -106.68 1.14 4.30
C ILE A 703 -105.27 1.33 3.77
N VAL A 704 -104.33 0.50 4.21
CA VAL A 704 -102.90 0.62 3.92
C VAL A 704 -102.48 -0.53 3.02
N ALA A 705 -101.80 -0.22 1.91
CA ALA A 705 -101.10 -1.20 1.09
C ALA A 705 -99.59 -1.00 1.22
N ASP A 706 -98.91 -2.02 1.73
CA ASP A 706 -97.46 -2.07 1.90
C ASP A 706 -96.85 -3.08 0.94
N VAL A 707 -95.81 -2.68 0.22
CA VAL A 707 -94.98 -3.58 -0.58
C VAL A 707 -93.62 -3.75 0.09
N PHE A 708 -93.39 -4.96 0.61
CA PHE A 708 -92.13 -5.35 1.23
C PHE A 708 -91.23 -6.05 0.22
N LYS A 709 -89.94 -5.73 0.25
CA LYS A 709 -88.90 -6.60 -0.33
C LYS A 709 -88.78 -7.85 0.56
N ARG A 710 -88.63 -9.03 -0.03
CA ARG A 710 -88.46 -10.28 0.72
C ARG A 710 -87.01 -10.43 1.21
N GLY A 711 -86.58 -9.53 2.08
CA GLY A 711 -85.24 -9.53 2.70
C GLY A 711 -85.29 -9.71 4.21
N SER A 712 -86.20 -10.54 4.72
CA SER A 712 -86.38 -10.73 6.17
C SER A 712 -85.25 -11.56 6.78
N THR A 713 -84.81 -11.18 7.97
CA THR A 713 -83.86 -11.94 8.81
C THR A 713 -84.50 -13.10 9.59
N PHE A 714 -85.82 -13.29 9.49
CA PHE A 714 -86.50 -14.43 10.11
C PHE A 714 -86.22 -15.73 9.33
N ASP A 715 -85.49 -16.66 9.95
CA ASP A 715 -85.23 -18.02 9.46
C ASP A 715 -86.20 -19.01 10.12
N LYS A 716 -86.62 -20.06 9.40
CA LYS A 716 -87.53 -21.14 9.87
C LYS A 716 -88.93 -20.74 10.34
N VAL A 717 -89.57 -19.75 9.71
CA VAL A 717 -90.98 -19.44 9.98
C VAL A 717 -91.89 -20.52 9.37
N GLN A 718 -92.60 -21.28 10.20
CA GLN A 718 -93.61 -22.27 9.81
C GLN A 718 -94.94 -21.95 10.49
N GLY A 719 -96.05 -22.26 9.82
CA GLY A 719 -97.42 -22.09 10.32
C GLY A 719 -98.39 -22.82 9.36
N LEU A 720 -99.67 -22.91 9.71
CA LEU A 720 -100.70 -23.63 8.92
C LEU A 720 -100.42 -25.14 8.76
N TYR A 721 -100.03 -25.81 9.84
CA TYR A 721 -99.97 -27.27 9.92
C TYR A 721 -100.84 -27.76 11.09
N LEU A 722 -101.38 -28.98 10.98
CA LEU A 722 -102.00 -29.67 12.11
C LEU A 722 -100.89 -30.11 13.07
N GLU A 723 -100.92 -29.63 14.31
CA GLU A 723 -100.04 -30.13 15.36
C GLU A 723 -100.44 -31.58 15.68
N SER A 724 -99.73 -32.56 15.13
CA SER A 724 -99.97 -33.96 15.46
C SER A 724 -99.60 -34.20 16.92
N ALA A 725 -100.57 -34.58 17.74
CA ALA A 725 -100.31 -35.04 19.09
C ALA A 725 -99.50 -36.35 19.03
N GLY A 726 -98.19 -36.25 19.29
CA GLY A 726 -97.35 -37.37 19.66
C GLY A 726 -96.97 -38.36 18.54
N ASP A 727 -95.71 -38.26 18.14
CA ASP A 727 -94.81 -39.34 17.72
C ASP A 727 -94.65 -39.69 16.22
N SER A 728 -93.39 -39.52 15.80
CA SER A 728 -92.65 -39.98 14.62
C SER A 728 -93.35 -40.04 13.24
N GLY A 729 -93.07 -39.03 12.41
CA GLY A 729 -92.40 -39.22 11.12
C GLY A 729 -93.24 -39.62 9.90
N ALA A 730 -93.97 -38.66 9.30
CA ALA A 730 -94.03 -38.41 7.85
C ALA A 730 -95.06 -37.30 7.56
N VAL A 731 -94.57 -36.09 7.24
CA VAL A 731 -95.44 -34.96 6.87
C VAL A 731 -95.74 -35.02 5.37
N LYS A 732 -97.00 -35.19 5.00
CA LYS A 732 -97.51 -34.82 3.67
C LYS A 732 -98.07 -33.40 3.75
N ALA A 733 -97.55 -32.50 2.92
CA ALA A 733 -98.10 -31.16 2.73
C ALA A 733 -99.49 -31.27 2.07
N LEU A 734 -100.44 -30.44 2.53
CA LEU A 734 -101.67 -30.15 1.79
C LEU A 734 -101.30 -29.13 0.69
N GLU A 735 -101.63 -29.45 -0.57
CA GLU A 735 -101.45 -28.56 -1.73
C GLU A 735 -102.40 -27.35 -1.71
#